data_AF-A0A949G006-F1
#
_entry.id   AF-A0A949G006-F1
#
_cell.length_a   1.000
_cell.length_b   1.000
_cell.length_c   1.000
_cell.angle_alpha   90.00
_cell.angle_beta   90.00
_cell.angle_gamma   90.00
#
_symmetry.space_group_name_H-M   'P 1'
#
loop_
_entity.id
_entity.type
_entity.pdbx_description
1 polymer ?
#
loop_
_entity_poly.entity_id
_entity_poly.type
_entity_poly.pdbx_seq_one_letter_code
_entity_poly.pdbx_strand_id
1 'polypeptide(L)'
;MCAEQLEPRLALSASSGIHPAASAASPAQLAAITKMAKDAYVWGLCPESVYRFGKYNELISAPANQLAHVPTPAAWNNASTNAGDSSVLYINAGLDLTNTDLVYTVPPTNAQFQVSQIIDAFTNTVADPGTRTTPSDTAMSFLLVGPNSRYSHQTTAVINGFTFKVITVDTNRGELLVRLRADSLADAASPQAAQNVYDQVDTQFYLNTLQEFVANGNKPVAPAQLTWTPTDVQQQEAQKWQNKPSDAVAFFKQVGEALKLNPLPTRQTGIAGTPLRKVPAYVIPQPRANQSDNPKGVYFAPSSGQQAALTAFKPLGLTQNGFTIPRGWGPAQINALQKGYELGQRYIDAELKKQINNAASTNYWISNNTTFGVFPSTPEGYTNRSISTTAGGFTEMPEDGFYAAAFTNNASGTTLTGDNTYSITFTQPQSSYTYSQLPASGIIPPMVKNPDGSVAGFWSVTVYQPDNAESAAPFLSQAAVLNTAYSKAVTPVISIDTTADTITVPKSAVGPLKASTPIMFGSNATTYGLVANTAYYVATTPVQTGDTYTFQISAQWKQSLTSSGLPIQYSGSAGTPVDFTTSLVGGSPLTYGVVQQVSQLGSMQVADGSLKQNDGSNPAFPKGSYTIWLSPTLPAGVPATNWIPTPSTAYLQSIYGSTTTVNTTIEPILRMYYPQPGNLPPSALPLPRGYGSPKNPKLPSTYVIPPIVTQAS
;
A
#
# COMPACT_ATOMS: atom_id res chain seq x y z
N MET A 1 16.10 50.33 -44.90
CA MET A 1 16.24 51.79 -45.03
C MET A 1 17.00 52.29 -43.81
N CYS A 2 18.23 52.77 -44.05
CA CYS A 2 19.17 53.61 -43.28
C CYS A 2 19.15 53.50 -41.74
N ALA A 3 20.19 53.07 -41.01
CA ALA A 3 21.65 53.27 -41.09
C ALA A 3 22.08 54.75 -41.18
N GLU A 4 22.58 55.31 -40.07
CA GLU A 4 23.98 55.80 -39.89
C GLU A 4 24.09 56.65 -38.59
N GLN A 5 24.97 56.22 -37.67
CA GLN A 5 26.24 56.85 -37.29
C GLN A 5 26.11 58.06 -36.35
N LEU A 6 26.79 57.97 -35.19
CA LEU A 6 27.92 58.82 -34.82
C LEU A 6 28.33 58.54 -33.36
N GLU A 7 29.52 57.96 -33.19
CA GLU A 7 30.43 58.18 -32.05
C GLU A 7 31.46 59.24 -32.52
N PRO A 8 32.32 59.88 -31.67
CA PRO A 8 32.53 59.70 -30.22
C PRO A 8 32.72 61.02 -29.42
N ARG A 9 32.69 60.95 -28.07
CA ARG A 9 33.82 61.32 -27.16
C ARG A 9 33.39 61.45 -25.68
N LEU A 10 34.01 60.56 -24.88
CA LEU A 10 34.36 60.62 -23.45
C LEU A 10 34.76 62.04 -22.95
N ALA A 11 34.68 62.45 -21.68
CA ALA A 11 34.27 61.86 -20.40
C ALA A 11 34.29 62.97 -19.31
N LEU A 12 33.61 62.75 -18.17
CA LEU A 12 33.97 63.05 -16.75
C LEU A 12 32.66 63.11 -15.92
N SER A 13 32.25 61.98 -15.34
CA SER A 13 32.52 61.53 -13.97
C SER A 13 31.44 61.96 -12.97
N ALA A 14 30.49 61.07 -12.72
CA ALA A 14 29.71 61.03 -11.49
C ALA A 14 29.82 59.62 -10.90
N SER A 15 30.09 59.59 -9.59
CA SER A 15 30.45 58.42 -8.78
C SER A 15 29.50 57.23 -8.96
N SER A 16 30.06 56.12 -9.42
CA SER A 16 29.47 54.79 -9.28
C SER A 16 29.43 54.40 -7.80
N GLY A 17 28.24 54.39 -7.21
CA GLY A 17 27.99 53.61 -6.01
C GLY A 17 28.18 52.13 -6.33
N ILE A 18 29.34 51.59 -5.92
CA ILE A 18 29.64 50.17 -5.99
C ILE A 18 28.65 49.46 -5.05
N HIS A 19 27.65 48.78 -5.61
CA HIS A 19 27.01 47.68 -4.88
C HIS A 19 28.09 46.63 -4.62
N PRO A 20 28.30 46.18 -3.36
CA PRO A 20 29.28 45.16 -3.10
C PRO A 20 28.89 43.89 -3.88
N ALA A 21 29.80 43.40 -4.71
CA ALA A 21 29.70 42.08 -5.31
C ALA A 21 29.47 41.05 -4.21
N ALA A 22 28.50 40.15 -4.39
CA ALA A 22 28.23 39.06 -3.45
C ALA A 22 29.55 38.32 -3.18
N SER A 23 30.02 38.34 -1.93
CA SER A 23 31.25 37.65 -1.54
C SER A 23 31.15 36.17 -1.93
N ALA A 24 32.16 35.64 -2.62
CA ALA A 24 32.22 34.22 -2.97
C ALA A 24 32.03 33.36 -1.71
N ALA A 25 31.14 32.37 -1.77
CA ALA A 25 30.83 31.52 -0.63
C ALA A 25 32.07 30.75 -0.16
N SER A 26 32.32 30.72 1.15
CA SER A 26 33.44 29.94 1.68
C SER A 26 33.16 28.43 1.57
N PRO A 27 34.19 27.57 1.45
CA PRO A 27 34.00 26.12 1.46
C PRO A 27 33.25 25.61 2.71
N ALA A 28 33.50 26.23 3.88
CA ALA A 28 32.81 25.89 5.12
C ALA A 28 31.31 26.23 5.06
N GLN A 29 30.94 27.36 4.45
CA GLN A 29 29.55 27.73 4.22
C GLN A 29 28.85 26.72 3.30
N LEU A 30 29.48 26.33 2.19
CA LEU A 30 28.92 25.35 1.24
C LEU A 30 28.74 23.97 1.90
N ALA A 31 29.69 23.53 2.73
CA ALA A 31 29.58 22.30 3.50
C ALA A 31 28.42 22.35 4.52
N ALA A 32 28.25 23.49 5.21
CA ALA A 32 27.14 23.69 6.14
C ALA A 32 25.77 23.65 5.42
N ILE A 33 25.63 24.29 4.26
CA ILE A 33 24.43 24.22 3.42
C ILE A 33 24.15 22.77 3.02
N THR A 34 25.16 22.06 2.52
CA THR A 34 25.05 20.66 2.09
C THR A 34 24.54 19.77 3.22
N LYS A 35 25.14 19.87 4.43
CA LYS A 35 24.73 19.09 5.59
C LYS A 35 23.30 19.42 6.01
N MET A 36 22.98 20.70 6.14
CA MET A 36 21.66 21.13 6.58
C MET A 36 20.57 20.72 5.58
N ALA A 37 20.85 20.77 4.28
CA ALA A 37 19.94 20.35 3.23
C ALA A 37 19.68 18.83 3.24
N LYS A 38 20.71 18.02 3.55
CA LYS A 38 20.53 16.58 3.81
C LYS A 38 19.56 16.35 4.97
N ASP A 39 19.81 17.00 6.11
CA ASP A 39 19.00 16.85 7.32
C ASP A 39 17.56 17.35 7.08
N ALA A 40 17.39 18.46 6.34
CA ALA A 40 16.09 19.02 5.96
C ALA A 40 15.33 18.14 4.96
N TYR A 41 16.01 17.45 4.05
CA TYR A 41 15.39 16.48 3.16
C TYR A 41 14.77 15.32 3.95
N VAL A 42 15.55 14.72 4.86
CA VAL A 42 15.10 13.58 5.69
C VAL A 42 13.91 13.97 6.57
N TRP A 43 13.88 15.21 7.07
CA TRP A 43 12.75 15.70 7.85
C TRP A 43 11.53 16.06 6.96
N GLY A 44 11.77 16.69 5.82
CA GLY A 44 10.72 17.26 4.96
C GLY A 44 10.05 16.27 4.01
N LEU A 45 10.59 15.05 3.84
CA LEU A 45 10.07 14.08 2.88
C LEU A 45 8.60 13.71 3.14
N CYS A 46 8.22 13.46 4.38
CA CYS A 46 6.83 13.10 4.73
C CYS A 46 5.81 14.21 4.44
N PRO A 47 5.98 15.46 4.95
CA PRO A 47 5.04 16.53 4.63
C PRO A 47 5.03 16.91 3.16
N GLU A 48 6.15 16.81 2.44
CA GLU A 48 6.15 16.95 0.98
C GLU A 48 5.34 15.84 0.31
N SER A 49 5.53 14.58 0.72
CA SER A 49 4.83 13.45 0.12
C SER A 49 3.32 13.55 0.32
N VAL A 50 2.83 13.88 1.52
CA VAL A 50 1.38 14.06 1.76
C VAL A 50 0.85 15.24 0.94
N TYR A 51 1.57 16.36 0.86
CA TYR A 51 1.16 17.50 0.05
C TYR A 51 1.06 17.14 -1.44
N ARG A 52 2.11 16.54 -2.00
CA ARG A 52 2.19 16.17 -3.41
C ARG A 52 1.19 15.08 -3.77
N PHE A 53 1.12 14.02 -2.96
CA PHE A 53 0.21 12.90 -3.17
C PHE A 53 -1.25 13.33 -3.02
N GLY A 54 -1.56 14.19 -2.04
CA GLY A 54 -2.88 14.81 -1.91
C GLY A 54 -3.26 15.60 -3.16
N LYS A 55 -2.34 16.40 -3.73
CA LYS A 55 -2.58 17.12 -4.99
C LYS A 55 -2.79 16.22 -6.20
N TYR A 56 -2.07 15.10 -6.25
CA TYR A 56 -2.23 14.09 -7.29
C TYR A 56 -3.60 13.39 -7.17
N ASN A 57 -3.93 12.92 -5.97
CA ASN A 57 -5.16 12.16 -5.70
C ASN A 57 -6.43 13.01 -5.80
N GLU A 58 -6.38 14.30 -5.44
CA GLU A 58 -7.48 15.25 -5.67
C GLU A 58 -7.89 15.32 -7.15
N LEU A 59 -6.99 14.95 -8.08
CA LEU A 59 -7.25 14.94 -9.53
C LEU A 59 -7.60 13.55 -10.07
N ILE A 60 -6.92 12.50 -9.61
CA ILE A 60 -7.00 11.17 -10.22
C ILE A 60 -7.79 10.13 -9.41
N SER A 61 -8.01 10.37 -8.12
CA SER A 61 -8.60 9.41 -7.19
C SER A 61 -9.95 9.89 -6.64
N ALA A 62 -9.99 11.03 -5.94
CA ALA A 62 -11.22 11.69 -5.50
C ALA A 62 -10.89 13.08 -4.95
N PRO A 63 -11.81 14.06 -5.02
CA PRO A 63 -11.66 15.33 -4.34
C PRO A 63 -11.41 15.16 -2.84
N ALA A 64 -10.74 16.14 -2.22
CA ALA A 64 -10.57 16.16 -0.77
C ALA A 64 -11.92 16.04 -0.04
N ASN A 65 -11.91 15.33 1.09
CA ASN A 65 -13.07 15.00 1.91
C ASN A 65 -14.13 14.13 1.22
N GLN A 66 -13.73 13.33 0.23
CA GLN A 66 -14.57 12.29 -0.37
C GLN A 66 -13.84 10.94 -0.37
N LEU A 67 -14.59 9.87 -0.17
CA LEU A 67 -14.07 8.50 -0.25
C LEU A 67 -13.95 8.07 -1.72
N ALA A 68 -12.81 7.49 -2.07
CA ALA A 68 -12.58 6.75 -3.31
C ALA A 68 -12.61 5.25 -3.00
N HIS A 69 -13.70 4.59 -3.38
CA HIS A 69 -13.88 3.16 -3.20
C HIS A 69 -13.23 2.39 -4.37
N VAL A 70 -12.36 1.42 -4.07
CA VAL A 70 -11.72 0.59 -5.09
C VAL A 70 -12.44 -0.77 -5.14
N PRO A 71 -13.22 -1.07 -6.20
CA PRO A 71 -14.14 -2.22 -6.21
C PRO A 71 -13.46 -3.58 -6.42
N THR A 72 -12.15 -3.61 -6.57
CA THR A 72 -11.40 -4.84 -6.86
C THR A 72 -10.10 -4.88 -6.06
N PRO A 73 -9.69 -6.04 -5.52
CA PRO A 73 -8.36 -6.21 -4.93
C PRO A 73 -7.25 -5.96 -5.95
N ALA A 74 -6.03 -5.76 -5.47
CA ALA A 74 -4.90 -5.53 -6.37
C ALA A 74 -4.64 -6.73 -7.28
N ALA A 75 -4.38 -6.45 -8.56
CA ALA A 75 -4.08 -7.45 -9.60
C ALA A 75 -3.14 -6.87 -10.66
N TRP A 76 -2.46 -7.70 -11.45
CA TRP A 76 -1.54 -7.22 -12.50
C TRP A 76 -2.22 -6.34 -13.56
N ASN A 77 -3.54 -6.43 -13.67
CA ASN A 77 -4.36 -5.75 -14.68
C ASN A 77 -5.25 -4.62 -14.12
N ASN A 78 -4.91 -4.05 -12.96
CA ASN A 78 -5.57 -2.85 -12.45
C ASN A 78 -4.55 -1.86 -11.84
N ALA A 79 -4.94 -0.58 -11.78
CA ALA A 79 -4.13 0.47 -11.18
C ALA A 79 -4.11 0.28 -9.66
N SER A 80 -3.15 -0.49 -9.16
CA SER A 80 -2.85 -0.56 -7.73
C SER A 80 -1.57 0.21 -7.43
N THR A 81 -1.48 0.74 -6.23
CA THR A 81 -0.27 1.38 -5.71
C THR A 81 0.83 0.34 -5.42
N ASN A 82 2.00 0.82 -5.02
CA ASN A 82 3.16 0.01 -4.65
C ASN A 82 2.81 -1.18 -3.77
N ALA A 83 3.28 -2.37 -4.16
CA ALA A 83 3.03 -3.62 -3.44
C ALA A 83 1.54 -3.83 -3.10
N GLY A 84 0.64 -3.52 -4.03
CA GLY A 84 -0.81 -3.65 -3.86
C GLY A 84 -1.22 -5.03 -3.34
N ASP A 85 -2.10 -5.07 -2.35
CA ASP A 85 -2.52 -6.29 -1.67
C ASP A 85 -3.76 -6.93 -2.33
N SER A 86 -3.66 -8.22 -2.66
CA SER A 86 -4.75 -9.01 -3.27
C SER A 86 -5.70 -9.61 -2.22
N SER A 87 -5.46 -9.40 -0.92
CA SER A 87 -6.28 -9.86 0.21
C SER A 87 -7.26 -8.81 0.76
N VAL A 88 -7.22 -7.58 0.26
CA VAL A 88 -8.06 -6.49 0.76
C VAL A 88 -8.65 -5.65 -0.36
N LEU A 89 -9.77 -4.99 -0.05
CA LEU A 89 -10.23 -3.79 -0.74
C LEU A 89 -9.67 -2.55 -0.05
N TYR A 90 -9.42 -1.52 -0.84
CA TYR A 90 -8.95 -0.22 -0.37
C TYR A 90 -10.03 0.84 -0.54
N ILE A 91 -10.19 1.69 0.48
CA ILE A 91 -10.94 2.94 0.38
C ILE A 91 -9.98 4.06 0.79
N ASN A 92 -9.86 5.10 -0.03
CA ASN A 92 -8.91 6.19 0.19
C ASN A 92 -9.62 7.53 0.30
N ALA A 93 -9.12 8.46 1.11
CA ALA A 93 -9.54 9.86 1.06
C ALA A 93 -8.42 10.80 1.53
N GLY A 94 -8.16 11.83 0.73
CA GLY A 94 -7.41 12.99 1.18
C GLY A 94 -8.27 13.87 2.08
N LEU A 95 -7.75 14.28 3.23
CA LEU A 95 -8.48 15.08 4.22
C LEU A 95 -8.05 16.56 4.13
N ASP A 96 -9.03 17.46 4.10
CA ASP A 96 -8.88 18.90 4.32
C ASP A 96 -9.81 19.36 5.45
N LEU A 97 -9.23 19.45 6.64
CA LEU A 97 -9.88 19.82 7.89
C LEU A 97 -9.56 21.27 8.29
N THR A 98 -9.08 22.09 7.35
CA THR A 98 -8.68 23.48 7.64
C THR A 98 -9.84 24.30 8.21
N ASN A 99 -11.02 24.15 7.61
CA ASN A 99 -12.25 24.88 7.98
C ASN A 99 -13.50 23.99 7.99
N THR A 100 -13.32 22.67 7.91
CA THR A 100 -14.41 21.71 7.75
C THR A 100 -14.27 20.61 8.80
N ASP A 101 -15.31 20.42 9.59
CA ASP A 101 -15.47 19.22 10.42
C ASP A 101 -16.22 18.15 9.61
N LEU A 102 -15.74 16.92 9.65
CA LEU A 102 -16.32 15.78 8.92
C LEU A 102 -16.94 14.78 9.90
N VAL A 103 -17.85 13.96 9.39
CA VAL A 103 -18.36 12.78 10.08
C VAL A 103 -17.96 11.55 9.30
N TYR A 104 -17.09 10.75 9.87
CA TYR A 104 -16.64 9.48 9.31
C TYR A 104 -17.46 8.34 9.91
N THR A 105 -18.19 7.61 9.08
CA THR A 105 -19.01 6.48 9.51
C THR A 105 -18.37 5.16 9.05
N VAL A 106 -18.12 4.30 10.03
CA VAL A 106 -17.56 2.95 9.86
C VAL A 106 -18.69 1.93 10.03
N PRO A 107 -18.86 0.95 9.12
CA PRO A 107 -19.84 -0.12 9.28
C PRO A 107 -19.49 -1.06 10.46
N PRO A 108 -20.37 -2.01 10.83
CA PRO A 108 -20.06 -3.02 11.85
C PRO A 108 -18.71 -3.72 11.62
N THR A 109 -17.88 -3.82 12.66
CA THR A 109 -16.47 -4.28 12.60
C THR A 109 -16.27 -5.71 13.11
N ASN A 110 -17.26 -6.32 13.76
CA ASN A 110 -17.16 -7.69 14.29
C ASN A 110 -17.30 -8.77 13.20
N ALA A 111 -17.97 -8.47 12.09
CA ALA A 111 -18.29 -9.45 11.06
C ALA A 111 -17.09 -9.85 10.18
N GLN A 112 -16.13 -8.94 9.99
CA GLN A 112 -14.92 -9.18 9.20
C GLN A 112 -13.82 -8.21 9.60
N PHE A 113 -12.57 -8.59 9.31
CA PHE A 113 -11.45 -7.70 9.54
C PHE A 113 -11.58 -6.44 8.66
N GLN A 114 -11.52 -5.29 9.33
CA GLN A 114 -11.36 -3.99 8.70
C GLN A 114 -10.57 -3.04 9.61
N VAL A 115 -9.80 -2.15 9.01
CA VAL A 115 -9.08 -1.08 9.70
C VAL A 115 -9.15 0.20 8.88
N SER A 116 -9.41 1.34 9.53
CA SER A 116 -9.35 2.66 8.90
C SER A 116 -8.18 3.43 9.48
N GLN A 117 -7.08 3.49 8.75
CA GLN A 117 -5.89 4.25 9.13
C GLN A 117 -6.13 5.74 8.88
N ILE A 118 -6.12 6.56 9.92
CA ILE A 118 -6.22 8.01 9.80
C ILE A 118 -4.85 8.61 10.11
N ILE A 119 -4.32 9.39 9.18
CA ILE A 119 -2.92 9.80 9.14
C ILE A 119 -2.81 11.32 9.04
N ASP A 120 -1.89 11.91 9.79
CA ASP A 120 -1.58 13.34 9.69
C ASP A 120 -0.59 13.67 8.55
N ALA A 121 -0.32 14.96 8.33
CA ALA A 121 0.60 15.41 7.28
C ALA A 121 2.07 15.01 7.50
N PHE A 122 2.43 14.42 8.63
CA PHE A 122 3.76 13.91 8.94
C PHE A 122 3.82 12.38 8.96
N THR A 123 2.82 11.75 8.33
CA THR A 123 2.64 10.31 8.15
C THR A 123 2.55 9.53 9.46
N ASN A 124 2.10 10.16 10.54
CA ASN A 124 1.77 9.48 11.79
C ASN A 124 0.30 9.06 11.77
N THR A 125 0.05 7.80 12.09
CA THR A 125 -1.30 7.32 12.40
C THR A 125 -1.79 8.00 13.68
N VAL A 126 -2.92 8.71 13.59
CA VAL A 126 -3.59 9.38 14.72
C VAL A 126 -4.71 8.54 15.29
N ALA A 127 -5.38 7.74 14.45
CA ALA A 127 -6.46 6.87 14.86
C ALA A 127 -6.67 5.70 13.88
N ASP A 128 -7.07 4.54 14.42
CA ASP A 128 -7.31 3.31 13.65
C ASP A 128 -8.68 2.66 13.96
N PRO A 129 -9.83 3.34 13.79
CA PRO A 129 -11.12 2.69 14.02
C PRO A 129 -11.27 1.45 13.11
N GLY A 130 -11.62 0.32 13.71
CA GLY A 130 -11.65 -0.98 13.04
C GLY A 130 -11.83 -2.14 14.01
N THR A 131 -11.60 -3.35 13.53
CA THR A 131 -11.78 -4.61 14.28
C THR A 131 -10.98 -4.64 15.58
N ARG A 132 -9.76 -4.09 15.59
CA ARG A 132 -8.90 -4.07 16.78
C ARG A 132 -9.35 -3.06 17.83
N THR A 133 -9.64 -1.83 17.42
CA THR A 133 -9.79 -0.69 18.35
C THR A 133 -11.24 -0.31 18.65
N THR A 134 -12.16 -0.68 17.76
CA THR A 134 -13.58 -0.37 17.86
C THR A 134 -14.43 -1.56 17.38
N PRO A 135 -14.35 -2.73 18.04
CA PRO A 135 -15.25 -3.85 17.76
C PRO A 135 -16.71 -3.44 18.03
N SER A 136 -17.61 -3.67 17.08
CA SER A 136 -19.02 -3.28 17.14
C SER A 136 -19.87 -4.08 16.15
N ASP A 137 -21.10 -4.42 16.56
CA ASP A 137 -22.14 -5.02 15.70
C ASP A 137 -23.00 -3.96 14.99
N THR A 138 -22.76 -2.68 15.27
CA THR A 138 -23.48 -1.54 14.67
C THR A 138 -22.51 -0.55 14.07
N ALA A 139 -22.96 0.18 13.05
CA ALA A 139 -22.18 1.27 12.47
C ALA A 139 -21.88 2.35 13.51
N MET A 140 -20.71 2.98 13.40
CA MET A 140 -20.27 4.06 14.29
C MET A 140 -19.88 5.28 13.50
N SER A 141 -20.41 6.45 13.89
CA SER A 141 -20.05 7.74 13.33
C SER A 141 -19.13 8.52 14.27
N PHE A 142 -17.97 8.90 13.77
CA PHE A 142 -16.95 9.68 14.46
C PHE A 142 -16.95 11.11 13.93
N LEU A 143 -16.90 12.08 14.82
CA LEU A 143 -16.62 13.46 14.44
C LEU A 143 -15.11 13.60 14.20
N LEU A 144 -14.72 13.79 12.94
CA LEU A 144 -13.34 13.94 12.50
C LEU A 144 -13.02 15.44 12.34
N VAL A 145 -12.08 15.93 13.14
CA VAL A 145 -11.78 17.37 13.22
C VAL A 145 -10.29 17.67 13.07
N GLY A 146 -9.98 18.82 12.49
CA GLY A 146 -8.63 19.38 12.43
C GLY A 146 -8.27 20.20 13.67
N PRO A 147 -7.02 20.68 13.78
CA PRO A 147 -6.53 21.39 14.96
C PRO A 147 -7.26 22.72 15.22
N ASN A 148 -7.80 23.36 14.18
CA ASN A 148 -8.52 24.63 14.28
C ASN A 148 -9.98 24.49 14.75
N SER A 149 -10.51 23.26 14.80
CA SER A 149 -11.89 23.04 15.19
C SER A 149 -12.10 23.34 16.68
N ARG A 150 -13.29 23.84 17.04
CA ARG A 150 -13.69 24.03 18.45
C ARG A 150 -13.81 22.70 19.22
N TYR A 151 -13.86 21.57 18.51
CA TYR A 151 -13.97 20.23 19.10
C TYR A 151 -12.61 19.53 19.25
N SER A 152 -11.51 20.12 18.78
CA SER A 152 -10.19 19.48 18.72
C SER A 152 -9.63 19.06 20.09
N HIS A 153 -10.08 19.68 21.18
CA HIS A 153 -9.67 19.33 22.55
C HIS A 153 -10.64 18.37 23.25
N GLN A 154 -11.57 17.74 22.52
CA GLN A 154 -12.61 16.88 23.07
C GLN A 154 -12.40 15.43 22.64
N THR A 155 -12.74 14.48 23.52
CA THR A 155 -12.89 13.06 23.16
C THR A 155 -14.34 12.70 22.83
N THR A 156 -15.28 13.58 23.18
CA THR A 156 -16.72 13.43 22.93
C THR A 156 -17.33 14.82 22.74
N ALA A 157 -18.20 14.97 21.75
CA ALA A 157 -18.93 16.22 21.48
C ALA A 157 -20.43 15.94 21.36
N VAL A 158 -21.27 16.79 21.94
CA VAL A 158 -22.72 16.73 21.78
C VAL A 158 -23.16 17.83 20.81
N ILE A 159 -23.78 17.45 19.71
CA ILE A 159 -24.21 18.36 18.65
C ILE A 159 -25.63 17.98 18.25
N ASN A 160 -26.58 18.90 18.41
CA ASN A 160 -28.01 18.68 18.13
C ASN A 160 -28.56 17.37 18.72
N GLY A 161 -28.18 17.08 19.97
CA GLY A 161 -28.62 15.89 20.70
C GLY A 161 -27.90 14.59 20.34
N PHE A 162 -27.01 14.59 19.33
CA PHE A 162 -26.18 13.44 18.99
C PHE A 162 -24.81 13.52 19.68
N THR A 163 -24.38 12.42 20.28
CA THR A 163 -23.10 12.30 20.97
C THR A 163 -22.07 11.66 20.05
N PHE A 164 -21.14 12.45 19.55
CA PHE A 164 -20.02 12.00 18.74
C PHE A 164 -18.86 11.56 19.60
N LYS A 165 -18.25 10.42 19.24
CA LYS A 165 -16.84 10.16 19.54
C LYS A 165 -16.00 11.06 18.62
N VAL A 166 -15.02 11.76 19.18
CA VAL A 166 -14.20 12.69 18.41
C VAL A 166 -12.87 12.04 18.06
N ILE A 167 -12.45 12.21 16.80
CA ILE A 167 -11.10 11.93 16.30
C ILE A 167 -10.50 13.27 15.91
N THR A 168 -9.38 13.63 16.53
CA THR A 168 -8.64 14.85 16.18
C THR A 168 -7.42 14.48 15.34
N VAL A 169 -7.34 15.04 14.13
CA VAL A 169 -6.14 14.98 13.30
C VAL A 169 -5.21 16.10 13.72
N ASP A 170 -3.93 15.78 13.90
CA ASP A 170 -2.94 16.71 14.45
C ASP A 170 -2.64 17.90 13.51
N THR A 171 -2.94 17.75 12.23
CA THR A 171 -2.71 18.73 11.15
C THR A 171 -4.00 19.00 10.36
N ASN A 172 -4.03 20.06 9.57
CA ASN A 172 -5.21 20.41 8.76
C ASN A 172 -5.40 19.47 7.57
N ARG A 173 -4.30 19.03 6.95
CA ARG A 173 -4.29 18.01 5.91
C ARG A 173 -3.93 16.66 6.50
N GLY A 174 -4.44 15.59 5.90
CA GLY A 174 -4.16 14.21 6.30
C GLY A 174 -4.68 13.24 5.26
N GLU A 175 -4.61 11.95 5.57
CA GLU A 175 -5.12 10.87 4.72
C GLU A 175 -5.98 9.92 5.55
N LEU A 176 -6.94 9.29 4.90
CA LEU A 176 -7.73 8.18 5.44
C LEU A 176 -7.61 7.00 4.49
N LEU A 177 -7.17 5.87 5.02
CA LEU A 177 -6.94 4.63 4.26
C LEU A 177 -7.62 3.46 4.95
N VAL A 178 -8.65 2.91 4.32
CA VAL A 178 -9.33 1.70 4.79
C VAL A 178 -8.72 0.48 4.12
N ARG A 179 -8.51 -0.58 4.89
CA ARG A 179 -8.20 -1.92 4.40
C ARG A 179 -9.28 -2.88 4.91
N LEU A 180 -10.00 -3.48 3.98
CA LEU A 180 -11.13 -4.37 4.25
C LEU A 180 -10.80 -5.77 3.72
N ARG A 181 -10.84 -6.81 4.57
CA ARG A 181 -10.52 -8.18 4.13
C ARG A 181 -11.47 -8.62 3.01
N ALA A 182 -10.91 -9.01 1.87
CA ALA A 182 -11.66 -9.49 0.73
C ALA A 182 -10.90 -10.64 0.05
N ASP A 183 -11.57 -11.79 -0.11
CA ASP A 183 -10.94 -12.94 -0.73
C ASP A 183 -11.12 -12.88 -2.25
N SER A 184 -10.03 -12.60 -2.96
CA SER A 184 -9.96 -12.61 -4.42
C SER A 184 -10.09 -14.01 -5.02
N LEU A 185 -9.92 -15.07 -4.22
CA LEU A 185 -9.96 -16.48 -4.64
C LEU A 185 -11.21 -17.23 -4.16
N ALA A 186 -12.08 -16.59 -3.36
CA ALA A 186 -13.32 -17.21 -2.91
C ALA A 186 -14.34 -17.35 -4.06
N ASP A 187 -15.18 -18.39 -3.99
CA ASP A 187 -16.30 -18.55 -4.91
C ASP A 187 -17.22 -17.32 -4.91
N ALA A 188 -17.75 -16.93 -6.07
CA ALA A 188 -18.61 -15.75 -6.20
C ALA A 188 -19.87 -15.76 -5.31
N ALA A 189 -20.34 -16.92 -4.86
CA ALA A 189 -21.45 -17.03 -3.91
C ALA A 189 -21.03 -16.83 -2.44
N SER A 190 -19.72 -16.86 -2.15
CA SER A 190 -19.19 -16.67 -0.81
C SER A 190 -19.37 -15.22 -0.35
N PRO A 191 -19.88 -14.95 0.86
CA PRO A 191 -19.96 -13.58 1.37
C PRO A 191 -18.58 -12.92 1.55
N GLN A 192 -17.49 -13.71 1.58
CA GLN A 192 -16.11 -13.21 1.63
C GLN A 192 -15.50 -12.91 0.25
N ALA A 193 -16.18 -13.27 -0.84
CA ALA A 193 -15.74 -12.93 -2.19
C ALA A 193 -15.65 -11.42 -2.37
N ALA A 194 -14.60 -10.94 -3.04
CA ALA A 194 -14.31 -9.52 -3.12
C ALA A 194 -15.49 -8.66 -3.62
N GLN A 195 -16.26 -9.12 -4.63
CA GLN A 195 -17.44 -8.40 -5.10
C GLN A 195 -18.54 -8.32 -4.03
N ASN A 196 -18.77 -9.40 -3.28
CA ASN A 196 -19.77 -9.40 -2.20
C ASN A 196 -19.32 -8.52 -1.02
N VAL A 197 -18.04 -8.54 -0.68
CA VAL A 197 -17.47 -7.65 0.35
C VAL A 197 -17.61 -6.18 -0.08
N TYR A 198 -17.38 -5.88 -1.36
CA TYR A 198 -17.61 -4.56 -1.91
C TYR A 198 -19.07 -4.13 -1.74
N ASP A 199 -19.99 -4.93 -2.29
CA ASP A 199 -21.41 -4.60 -2.31
C ASP A 199 -22.02 -4.50 -0.90
N GLN A 200 -21.58 -5.37 0.02
CA GLN A 200 -22.19 -5.51 1.34
C GLN A 200 -21.54 -4.63 2.39
N VAL A 201 -20.26 -4.27 2.28
CA VAL A 201 -19.52 -3.62 3.38
C VAL A 201 -18.75 -2.39 2.94
N ASP A 202 -17.98 -2.47 1.86
CA ASP A 202 -17.20 -1.33 1.36
C ASP A 202 -18.10 -0.11 1.06
N THR A 203 -19.25 -0.36 0.44
CA THR A 203 -20.26 0.67 0.10
C THR A 203 -20.94 1.30 1.34
N GLN A 204 -20.71 0.78 2.54
CA GLN A 204 -21.29 1.27 3.79
C GLN A 204 -20.35 2.19 4.59
N PHE A 205 -19.17 2.50 4.07
CA PHE A 205 -18.33 3.57 4.60
C PHE A 205 -18.81 4.92 4.08
N TYR A 206 -18.88 5.91 4.97
CA TYR A 206 -19.31 7.27 4.60
C TYR A 206 -18.40 8.33 5.18
N LEU A 207 -18.15 9.38 4.39
CA LEU A 207 -17.48 10.59 4.84
C LEU A 207 -18.34 11.80 4.44
N ASN A 208 -19.07 12.33 5.41
CA ASN A 208 -19.95 13.48 5.21
C ASN A 208 -19.35 14.73 5.83
N THR A 209 -19.78 15.91 5.38
CA THR A 209 -19.59 17.10 6.22
C THR A 209 -20.45 16.98 7.47
N LEU A 210 -20.01 17.59 8.59
CA LEU A 210 -20.83 17.63 9.81
C LEU A 210 -22.21 18.25 9.54
N GLN A 211 -22.26 19.30 8.71
CA GLN A 211 -23.51 19.96 8.34
C GLN A 211 -24.47 19.02 7.61
N GLU A 212 -23.98 18.29 6.60
CA GLU A 212 -24.76 17.33 5.83
C GLU A 212 -25.31 16.20 6.72
N PHE A 213 -24.46 15.60 7.56
CA PHE A 213 -24.85 14.52 8.46
C PHE A 213 -25.95 14.96 9.45
N VAL A 214 -25.80 16.15 10.04
CA VAL A 214 -26.77 16.70 10.99
C VAL A 214 -28.07 17.09 10.29
N ALA A 215 -28.00 17.68 9.09
CA ALA A 215 -29.17 18.02 8.29
C ALA A 215 -29.99 16.77 7.90
N ASN A 216 -29.33 15.63 7.75
CA ASN A 216 -29.96 14.33 7.52
C ASN A 216 -30.43 13.62 8.81
N GLY A 217 -30.66 14.37 9.90
CA GLY A 217 -31.17 13.82 11.16
C GLY A 217 -30.15 12.94 11.89
N ASN A 218 -28.87 13.30 11.81
CA ASN A 218 -27.74 12.55 12.38
C ASN A 218 -27.59 11.14 11.80
N LYS A 219 -27.70 11.03 10.47
CA LYS A 219 -27.52 9.80 9.71
C LYS A 219 -26.58 10.04 8.54
N PRO A 220 -25.75 9.06 8.16
CA PRO A 220 -24.86 9.21 7.02
C PRO A 220 -25.67 9.44 5.74
N VAL A 221 -25.10 10.22 4.83
CA VAL A 221 -25.62 10.43 3.48
C VAL A 221 -24.71 9.67 2.52
N ALA A 222 -25.31 8.79 1.71
CA ALA A 222 -24.55 8.05 0.71
C ALA A 222 -23.99 9.00 -0.36
N PRO A 223 -22.74 8.80 -0.81
CA PRO A 223 -22.17 9.64 -1.86
C PRO A 223 -22.91 9.41 -3.18
N ALA A 224 -22.97 10.45 -4.01
CA ALA A 224 -23.55 10.33 -5.35
C ALA A 224 -22.75 9.38 -6.27
N GLN A 225 -21.45 9.23 -6.01
CA GLN A 225 -20.53 8.36 -6.73
C GLN A 225 -19.57 7.69 -5.75
N LEU A 226 -19.41 6.37 -5.87
CA LEU A 226 -18.47 5.59 -5.07
C LEU A 226 -17.10 5.47 -5.74
N THR A 227 -17.09 5.36 -7.07
CA THR A 227 -15.90 5.22 -7.89
C THR A 227 -15.68 6.47 -8.71
N TRP A 228 -14.41 6.78 -8.96
CA TRP A 228 -13.99 7.97 -9.68
C TRP A 228 -13.24 7.59 -10.95
N THR A 229 -13.54 8.30 -12.04
CA THR A 229 -12.83 8.17 -13.31
C THR A 229 -12.34 9.55 -13.70
N PRO A 230 -11.02 9.81 -13.67
CA PRO A 230 -10.50 11.12 -14.00
C PRO A 230 -10.58 11.40 -15.50
N THR A 231 -10.91 12.64 -15.83
CA THR A 231 -10.87 13.16 -17.22
C THR A 231 -9.43 13.25 -17.73
N ASP A 232 -9.25 13.27 -19.05
CA ASP A 232 -7.93 13.45 -19.68
C ASP A 232 -7.22 14.73 -19.20
N VAL A 233 -7.99 15.81 -18.98
CA VAL A 233 -7.46 17.08 -18.45
C VAL A 233 -6.91 16.88 -17.03
N GLN A 234 -7.67 16.23 -16.15
CA GLN A 234 -7.20 15.93 -14.80
C GLN A 234 -5.96 15.04 -14.81
N GLN A 235 -5.92 14.03 -15.68
CA GLN A 235 -4.75 13.15 -15.82
C GLN A 235 -3.50 13.94 -16.26
N GLN A 236 -3.65 14.85 -17.22
CA GLN A 236 -2.55 15.72 -17.68
C GLN A 236 -2.08 16.67 -16.57
N GLU A 237 -3.00 17.30 -15.84
CA GLU A 237 -2.67 18.20 -14.74
C GLU A 237 -1.98 17.48 -13.58
N ALA A 238 -2.33 16.20 -13.35
CA ALA A 238 -1.78 15.38 -12.29
C ALA A 238 -0.31 14.99 -12.53
N GLN A 239 0.16 14.94 -13.78
CA GLN A 239 1.51 14.50 -14.15
C GLN A 239 2.62 15.22 -13.36
N LYS A 240 2.48 16.52 -13.09
CA LYS A 240 3.49 17.30 -12.36
C LYS A 240 3.61 16.91 -10.87
N TRP A 241 2.63 16.19 -10.33
CA TRP A 241 2.58 15.71 -8.94
C TRP A 241 2.89 14.23 -8.81
N GLN A 242 2.82 13.48 -9.91
CA GLN A 242 3.03 12.02 -9.92
C GLN A 242 4.37 11.64 -9.30
N ASN A 243 5.43 12.34 -9.69
CA ASN A 243 6.79 12.06 -9.23
C ASN A 243 7.29 13.11 -8.25
N LYS A 244 8.12 12.67 -7.30
CA LYS A 244 8.89 13.57 -6.42
C LYS A 244 9.78 14.49 -7.27
N PRO A 245 9.93 15.78 -6.93
CA PRO A 245 10.81 16.68 -7.66
C PRO A 245 12.26 16.17 -7.73
N SER A 246 12.92 16.36 -8.88
CA SER A 246 14.33 15.99 -9.05
C SER A 246 15.31 17.05 -8.53
N ASP A 247 14.86 18.31 -8.43
CA ASP A 247 15.67 19.42 -7.90
C ASP A 247 15.26 19.84 -6.49
N ALA A 248 16.27 20.27 -5.72
CA ALA A 248 16.10 20.63 -4.32
C ALA A 248 15.20 21.85 -4.11
N VAL A 249 15.23 22.83 -5.01
CA VAL A 249 14.44 24.06 -4.86
C VAL A 249 12.96 23.75 -4.99
N ALA A 250 12.56 22.97 -6.00
CA ALA A 250 11.18 22.52 -6.17
C ALA A 250 10.74 21.65 -4.99
N PHE A 251 11.58 20.71 -4.54
CA PHE A 251 11.29 19.90 -3.35
C PHE A 251 11.03 20.78 -2.12
N PHE A 252 11.96 21.67 -1.77
CA PHE A 252 11.79 22.51 -0.57
C PHE A 252 10.66 23.53 -0.71
N LYS A 253 10.32 23.97 -1.93
CA LYS A 253 9.08 24.73 -2.16
C LYS A 253 7.84 23.93 -1.78
N GLN A 254 7.76 22.66 -2.19
CA GLN A 254 6.63 21.79 -1.83
C GLN A 254 6.59 21.51 -0.32
N VAL A 255 7.74 21.25 0.33
CA VAL A 255 7.82 21.18 1.81
C VAL A 255 7.28 22.47 2.43
N GLY A 256 7.67 23.63 1.89
CA GLY A 256 7.22 24.92 2.36
C GLY A 256 5.70 25.13 2.23
N GLU A 257 5.10 24.73 1.11
CA GLU A 257 3.64 24.77 0.94
C GLU A 257 2.92 23.81 1.89
N ALA A 258 3.47 22.61 2.11
CA ALA A 258 2.95 21.68 3.11
C ALA A 258 2.92 22.28 4.51
N LEU A 259 3.96 23.03 4.91
CA LEU A 259 4.03 23.70 6.21
C LEU A 259 3.05 24.87 6.32
N LYS A 260 2.83 25.64 5.25
CA LYS A 260 1.82 26.71 5.28
C LYS A 260 0.42 26.18 5.53
N LEU A 261 0.09 25.03 4.93
CA LEU A 261 -1.21 24.38 5.11
C LEU A 261 -1.36 23.76 6.51
N ASN A 262 -0.26 23.35 7.13
CA ASN A 262 -0.26 22.58 8.36
C ASN A 262 0.56 23.27 9.46
N PRO A 263 -0.09 24.03 10.37
CA PRO A 263 0.54 24.44 11.62
C PRO A 263 1.17 23.24 12.32
N LEU A 264 2.40 23.40 12.82
CA LEU A 264 3.08 22.28 13.47
C LEU A 264 2.32 21.82 14.73
N PRO A 265 2.10 20.50 14.88
CA PRO A 265 1.58 19.96 16.12
C PRO A 265 2.49 20.29 17.31
N THR A 266 1.86 20.67 18.42
CA THR A 266 2.52 21.02 19.69
C THR A 266 2.11 20.02 20.77
N ARG A 267 2.68 20.14 21.98
CA ARG A 267 2.23 19.37 23.15
C ARG A 267 0.88 19.86 23.71
N GLN A 268 0.21 20.75 23.01
CA GLN A 268 -1.12 21.26 23.30
C GLN A 268 -2.11 20.92 22.17
N THR A 269 -1.64 20.36 21.05
CA THR A 269 -2.51 20.00 19.93
C THR A 269 -3.45 18.86 20.30
N GLY A 270 -4.69 18.99 19.86
CA GLY A 270 -5.74 18.00 20.08
C GLY A 270 -6.00 17.72 21.56
N ILE A 271 -6.22 16.45 21.90
CA ILE A 271 -6.49 16.01 23.28
C ILE A 271 -5.22 15.86 24.15
N ALA A 272 -4.12 16.55 23.80
CA ALA A 272 -2.88 16.50 24.56
C ALA A 272 -3.09 16.83 26.06
N GLY A 273 -2.37 16.11 26.93
CA GLY A 273 -2.54 16.17 28.38
C GLY A 273 -3.57 15.19 28.95
N THR A 274 -4.35 14.51 28.09
CA THR A 274 -5.25 13.43 28.52
C THR A 274 -4.45 12.27 29.11
N PRO A 275 -4.76 11.77 30.32
CA PRO A 275 -4.10 10.57 30.85
C PRO A 275 -4.25 9.39 29.88
N LEU A 276 -3.19 8.63 29.61
CA LEU A 276 -3.20 7.56 28.60
C LEU A 276 -4.32 6.54 28.83
N ARG A 277 -4.63 6.21 30.09
CA ARG A 277 -5.77 5.32 30.45
C ARG A 277 -7.16 5.85 30.07
N LYS A 278 -7.27 7.14 29.75
CA LYS A 278 -8.50 7.83 29.34
C LYS A 278 -8.52 8.17 27.85
N VAL A 279 -7.43 7.89 27.13
CA VAL A 279 -7.38 8.04 25.67
C VAL A 279 -8.29 6.97 25.08
N PRO A 280 -9.21 7.32 24.16
CA PRO A 280 -10.03 6.32 23.49
C PRO A 280 -9.16 5.27 22.78
N ALA A 281 -9.59 4.00 22.79
CA ALA A 281 -8.78 2.89 22.27
C ALA A 281 -8.43 3.00 20.77
N TYR A 282 -9.22 3.76 20.01
CA TYR A 282 -8.99 4.05 18.59
C TYR A 282 -8.01 5.18 18.34
N VAL A 283 -7.67 5.98 19.34
CA VAL A 283 -6.65 7.03 19.21
C VAL A 283 -5.29 6.42 19.48
N ILE A 284 -4.37 6.62 18.55
CA ILE A 284 -3.05 6.02 18.61
C ILE A 284 -2.10 6.94 19.38
N PRO A 285 -1.55 6.48 20.53
CA PRO A 285 -0.66 7.30 21.32
C PRO A 285 0.71 7.42 20.66
N GLN A 286 1.44 8.49 21.02
CA GLN A 286 2.80 8.70 20.56
C GLN A 286 3.70 7.48 20.82
N PRO A 287 4.77 7.26 20.03
CA PRO A 287 5.65 6.12 20.23
C PRO A 287 6.22 6.21 21.63
N ARG A 288 6.33 5.07 22.30
CA ARG A 288 6.87 5.02 23.65
C ARG A 288 6.04 5.83 24.66
N ALA A 289 4.76 6.08 24.41
CA ALA A 289 3.89 6.85 25.32
C ALA A 289 3.94 6.37 26.78
N ASN A 290 4.17 5.09 27.02
CA ASN A 290 4.28 4.53 28.37
C ASN A 290 5.71 4.58 28.96
N GLN A 291 6.74 5.04 28.25
CA GLN A 291 8.14 5.00 28.68
C GLN A 291 8.50 6.07 29.73
N SER A 292 9.68 5.92 30.33
CA SER A 292 10.16 6.75 31.46
C SER A 292 10.33 8.23 31.12
N ASP A 293 10.47 8.55 29.84
CA ASP A 293 10.53 9.90 29.28
C ASP A 293 9.14 10.57 29.14
N ASN A 294 8.05 9.83 29.40
CA ASN A 294 6.72 10.38 29.67
C ASN A 294 6.28 10.10 31.12
N PRO A 295 6.95 10.67 32.13
CA PRO A 295 6.68 10.36 33.54
C PRO A 295 5.27 10.77 34.00
N LYS A 296 4.60 11.64 33.24
CA LYS A 296 3.22 12.07 33.51
C LYS A 296 2.18 11.06 33.01
N GLY A 297 2.55 10.13 32.12
CA GLY A 297 1.63 9.14 31.56
C GLY A 297 0.44 9.75 30.82
N VAL A 298 0.68 10.82 30.07
CA VAL A 298 -0.34 11.55 29.30
C VAL A 298 -0.10 11.46 27.79
N TYR A 299 -1.16 11.66 27.02
CA TYR A 299 -1.15 11.73 25.56
C TYR A 299 -0.56 13.05 25.08
N PHE A 300 0.15 12.98 23.95
CA PHE A 300 0.45 14.12 23.09
C PHE A 300 0.31 13.64 21.64
N ALA A 301 -0.05 14.55 20.73
CA ALA A 301 0.02 14.35 19.29
C ALA A 301 1.32 13.61 18.89
N PRO A 302 1.26 12.45 18.20
CA PRO A 302 2.45 11.73 17.73
C PRO A 302 3.45 12.59 16.97
N SER A 303 2.96 13.57 16.21
CA SER A 303 3.79 14.52 15.47
C SER A 303 4.24 15.73 16.28
N SER A 304 3.90 15.84 17.57
CA SER A 304 4.38 16.96 18.38
C SER A 304 5.91 16.98 18.48
N GLY A 305 6.49 18.19 18.48
CA GLY A 305 7.95 18.37 18.66
C GLY A 305 8.76 18.63 17.39
N GLN A 306 8.11 18.87 16.25
CA GLN A 306 8.80 19.23 14.99
C GLN A 306 9.55 20.57 15.06
N GLN A 307 9.14 21.49 15.93
CA GLN A 307 9.59 22.88 15.96
C GLN A 307 11.12 23.01 16.08
N ALA A 308 11.76 22.16 16.89
CA ALA A 308 13.21 22.21 17.07
C ALA A 308 13.96 21.87 15.77
N ALA A 309 13.51 20.85 15.04
CA ALA A 309 14.06 20.48 13.74
C ALA A 309 13.85 21.60 12.71
N LEU A 310 12.62 22.11 12.58
CA LEU A 310 12.32 23.20 11.64
C LEU A 310 13.15 24.46 11.93
N THR A 311 13.36 24.81 13.19
CA THR A 311 14.18 25.96 13.59
C THR A 311 15.63 25.84 13.09
N ALA A 312 16.18 24.62 13.07
CA ALA A 312 17.52 24.36 12.57
C ALA A 312 17.65 24.58 11.05
N PHE A 313 16.54 24.54 10.29
CA PHE A 313 16.53 24.72 8.83
C PHE A 313 16.29 26.17 8.38
N LYS A 314 16.03 27.09 9.32
CA LYS A 314 15.88 28.53 9.02
C LYS A 314 17.02 29.10 8.17
N PRO A 315 18.32 28.75 8.36
CA PRO A 315 19.40 29.24 7.52
C PRO A 315 19.35 28.77 6.05
N LEU A 316 18.64 27.67 5.73
CA LEU A 316 18.34 27.28 4.35
C LEU A 316 17.21 28.11 3.74
N GLY A 317 16.49 28.87 4.56
CA GLY A 317 15.28 29.59 4.15
C GLY A 317 13.99 28.78 4.30
N LEU A 318 14.03 27.61 4.96
CA LEU A 318 12.85 26.81 5.28
C LEU A 318 12.31 27.18 6.68
N THR A 319 11.05 27.60 6.74
CA THR A 319 10.36 28.01 7.97
C THR A 319 8.89 27.59 7.93
N GLN A 320 8.12 27.86 9.00
CA GLN A 320 6.67 27.65 9.01
C GLN A 320 5.95 28.39 7.87
N ASN A 321 6.48 29.55 7.48
CA ASN A 321 5.91 30.39 6.42
C ASN A 321 6.30 29.91 5.01
N GLY A 322 6.99 28.77 4.91
CA GLY A 322 7.42 28.16 3.67
C GLY A 322 8.92 28.26 3.42
N PHE A 323 9.31 28.02 2.17
CA PHE A 323 10.68 28.06 1.70
C PHE A 323 10.94 29.28 0.83
N THR A 324 12.03 29.99 1.09
CA THR A 324 12.52 31.07 0.23
C THR A 324 14.03 31.00 0.17
N ILE A 325 14.61 31.05 -1.04
CA ILE A 325 16.06 31.07 -1.22
C ILE A 325 16.63 32.29 -0.45
N PRO A 326 17.59 32.10 0.48
CA PRO A 326 18.13 33.19 1.26
C PRO A 326 18.76 34.27 0.38
N ARG A 327 18.54 35.54 0.76
CA ARG A 327 19.10 36.69 0.03
C ARG A 327 20.62 36.59 -0.05
N GLY A 328 21.17 36.76 -1.25
CA GLY A 328 22.61 36.69 -1.50
C GLY A 328 23.15 35.30 -1.81
N TRP A 329 22.31 34.25 -1.84
CA TRP A 329 22.72 32.97 -2.41
C TRP A 329 22.87 33.06 -3.92
N GLY A 330 24.01 32.59 -4.43
CA GLY A 330 24.29 32.44 -5.85
C GLY A 330 24.38 30.96 -6.26
N PRO A 331 24.88 30.68 -7.48
CA PRO A 331 24.95 29.32 -8.02
C PRO A 331 25.68 28.30 -7.11
N ALA A 332 26.74 28.72 -6.41
CA ALA A 332 27.49 27.83 -5.53
C ALA A 332 26.65 27.31 -4.35
N GLN A 333 25.86 28.18 -3.72
CA GLN A 333 24.97 27.80 -2.62
C GLN A 333 23.81 26.93 -3.10
N ILE A 334 23.25 27.21 -4.28
CA ILE A 334 22.19 26.39 -4.88
C ILE A 334 22.71 24.99 -5.23
N ASN A 335 23.93 24.88 -5.76
CA ASN A 335 24.57 23.59 -6.00
C ASN A 335 24.84 22.83 -4.69
N ALA A 336 25.20 23.52 -3.61
CA ALA A 336 25.35 22.90 -2.29
C ALA A 336 24.00 22.40 -1.72
N LEU A 337 22.91 23.15 -1.93
CA LEU A 337 21.54 22.74 -1.59
C LEU A 337 21.16 21.46 -2.34
N GLN A 338 21.39 21.43 -3.66
CA GLN A 338 21.15 20.27 -4.52
C GLN A 338 21.96 19.06 -4.07
N LYS A 339 23.26 19.24 -3.80
CA LYS A 339 24.12 18.16 -3.30
C LYS A 339 23.62 17.59 -1.97
N GLY A 340 23.13 18.44 -1.06
CA GLY A 340 22.56 18.00 0.21
C GLY A 340 21.26 17.23 0.04
N TYR A 341 20.37 17.69 -0.84
CA TYR A 341 19.15 16.97 -1.23
C TYR A 341 19.45 15.54 -1.71
N GLU A 342 20.38 15.39 -2.67
CA GLU A 342 20.79 14.09 -3.20
C GLU A 342 21.47 13.21 -2.14
N LEU A 343 22.24 13.81 -1.22
CA LEU A 343 22.81 13.08 -0.09
C LEU A 343 21.72 12.59 0.88
N GLY A 344 20.63 13.34 1.03
CA GLY A 344 19.47 12.93 1.79
C GLY A 344 18.78 11.72 1.17
N GLN A 345 18.57 11.73 -0.15
CA GLN A 345 18.03 10.59 -0.90
C GLN A 345 18.89 9.33 -0.71
N ARG A 346 20.20 9.44 -1.02
CA ARG A 346 21.15 8.33 -0.86
C ARG A 346 21.23 7.82 0.58
N TYR A 347 21.05 8.71 1.56
CA TYR A 347 21.03 8.33 2.96
C TYR A 347 19.80 7.48 3.28
N ILE A 348 18.59 7.88 2.86
CA ILE A 348 17.38 7.07 3.07
C ILE A 348 17.49 5.72 2.38
N ASP A 349 17.98 5.66 1.14
CA ASP A 349 18.18 4.40 0.43
C ASP A 349 19.17 3.48 1.16
N ALA A 350 20.25 4.05 1.72
CA ALA A 350 21.23 3.30 2.48
C ALA A 350 20.67 2.82 3.83
N GLU A 351 19.85 3.62 4.52
CA GLU A 351 19.22 3.23 5.78
C GLU A 351 18.12 2.19 5.57
N LEU A 352 17.30 2.30 4.52
CA LEU A 352 16.37 1.24 4.11
C LEU A 352 17.12 -0.08 3.92
N LYS A 353 18.26 -0.06 3.21
CA LYS A 353 19.12 -1.25 3.03
C LYS A 353 19.73 -1.79 4.33
N LYS A 354 19.87 -0.97 5.37
CA LYS A 354 20.32 -1.43 6.71
C LYS A 354 19.19 -2.01 7.55
N GLN A 355 17.97 -1.49 7.40
CA GLN A 355 16.77 -2.01 8.09
C GLN A 355 16.30 -3.35 7.53
N ILE A 356 16.80 -3.73 6.37
CA ILE A 356 16.75 -5.08 5.84
C ILE A 356 17.50 -6.02 6.82
N ASN A 357 16.76 -6.58 7.80
CA ASN A 357 17.21 -7.64 8.70
C ASN A 357 17.39 -8.95 7.92
N ASN A 358 18.37 -8.99 7.03
CA ASN A 358 18.69 -10.15 6.19
C ASN A 358 19.57 -11.14 6.96
N ALA A 359 19.06 -11.65 8.09
CA ALA A 359 19.81 -12.54 8.96
C ALA A 359 19.28 -13.98 8.87
N ALA A 360 20.18 -14.95 9.03
CA ALA A 360 19.80 -16.35 9.14
C ALA A 360 18.82 -16.61 10.31
N SER A 361 18.85 -15.78 11.35
CA SER A 361 17.95 -15.88 12.51
C SER A 361 16.48 -15.53 12.22
N THR A 362 16.20 -14.80 11.13
CA THR A 362 14.84 -14.48 10.67
C THR A 362 14.47 -15.26 9.42
N ASN A 363 15.26 -16.28 9.06
CA ASN A 363 15.17 -16.98 7.77
C ASN A 363 15.20 -16.01 6.58
N TYR A 364 15.99 -14.93 6.68
CA TYR A 364 16.17 -13.90 5.64
C TYR A 364 14.89 -13.13 5.28
N TRP A 365 13.81 -13.28 6.07
CA TRP A 365 12.67 -12.38 6.01
C TRP A 365 13.01 -11.05 6.65
N ILE A 366 12.53 -9.99 6.01
CA ILE A 366 12.82 -8.61 6.34
C ILE A 366 11.55 -7.93 6.78
N SER A 367 11.56 -7.41 8.00
CA SER A 367 10.44 -6.68 8.58
C SER A 367 10.94 -5.59 9.51
N ASN A 368 10.20 -4.49 9.63
CA ASN A 368 10.39 -3.50 10.69
C ASN A 368 9.14 -3.44 11.59
N ASN A 369 9.30 -3.73 12.87
CA ASN A 369 8.21 -3.95 13.83
C ASN A 369 8.22 -2.98 15.03
N THR A 370 9.15 -2.01 15.10
CA THR A 370 9.37 -1.26 16.37
C THR A 370 8.84 0.17 16.41
N THR A 371 8.54 0.81 15.27
CA THR A 371 8.04 2.21 15.21
C THR A 371 7.26 2.57 13.93
N PHE A 372 6.82 1.58 13.15
CA PHE A 372 6.07 1.86 11.92
C PHE A 372 4.63 2.29 12.25
N GLY A 373 4.05 3.18 11.43
CA GLY A 373 2.77 3.82 11.69
C GLY A 373 2.81 4.95 12.72
N VAL A 374 3.72 4.89 13.70
CA VAL A 374 3.89 5.95 14.70
C VAL A 374 5.37 6.23 14.97
N PHE A 375 5.81 7.42 14.57
CA PHE A 375 7.21 7.82 14.49
C PHE A 375 7.52 8.94 15.49
N PRO A 376 8.59 8.81 16.29
CA PRO A 376 8.99 9.87 17.21
C PRO A 376 9.53 11.08 16.45
N SER A 377 9.41 12.27 17.03
CA SER A 377 9.99 13.51 16.49
C SER A 377 11.48 13.63 16.83
N THR A 378 12.27 12.64 16.43
CA THR A 378 13.72 12.51 16.65
C THR A 378 14.42 12.21 15.32
N PRO A 379 15.75 12.40 15.20
CA PRO A 379 16.48 12.04 13.98
C PRO A 379 16.23 10.61 13.50
N GLU A 380 16.21 9.64 14.42
CA GLU A 380 15.86 8.24 14.11
C GLU A 380 14.43 8.11 13.58
N GLY A 381 13.46 8.78 14.23
CA GLY A 381 12.07 8.76 13.79
C GLY A 381 11.83 9.47 12.45
N TYR A 382 12.61 10.51 12.11
CA TYR A 382 12.60 11.16 10.79
C TYR A 382 13.15 10.25 9.69
N THR A 383 14.22 9.50 10.00
CA THR A 383 14.73 8.46 9.11
C THR A 383 13.68 7.36 8.89
N ASN A 384 13.10 6.81 9.97
CA ASN A 384 12.14 5.70 9.87
C ASN A 384 10.87 6.08 9.09
N ARG A 385 10.30 7.28 9.34
CA ARG A 385 9.13 7.75 8.57
C ARG A 385 9.46 7.99 7.09
N SER A 386 10.67 8.48 6.80
CA SER A 386 11.14 8.67 5.42
C SER A 386 11.32 7.35 4.68
N ILE A 387 11.84 6.33 5.37
CA ILE A 387 11.94 4.97 4.85
C ILE A 387 10.53 4.43 4.57
N SER A 388 9.60 4.55 5.52
CA SER A 388 8.20 4.15 5.34
C SER A 388 7.55 4.85 4.13
N THR A 389 7.71 6.16 4.00
CA THR A 389 7.20 6.94 2.86
C THR A 389 7.77 6.47 1.53
N THR A 390 9.05 6.07 1.50
CA THR A 390 9.73 5.61 0.28
C THR A 390 9.37 4.17 -0.09
N ALA A 391 9.24 3.28 0.90
CA ALA A 391 9.08 1.84 0.69
C ALA A 391 7.62 1.36 0.68
N GLY A 392 6.70 2.06 1.34
CA GLY A 392 5.32 1.61 1.53
C GLY A 392 4.28 2.72 1.64
N GLY A 393 4.62 3.97 1.31
CA GLY A 393 3.75 5.13 1.29
C GLY A 393 3.21 5.53 2.67
N PHE A 394 2.26 4.75 3.19
CA PHE A 394 1.52 4.98 4.42
C PHE A 394 1.46 3.68 5.23
N THR A 395 2.62 3.26 5.75
CA THR A 395 2.67 1.97 6.46
C THR A 395 1.87 2.01 7.75
N GLU A 396 1.17 0.92 8.02
CA GLU A 396 0.33 0.74 9.21
C GLU A 396 1.16 0.46 10.47
N MET A 397 0.54 0.63 11.64
CA MET A 397 1.05 0.06 12.87
C MET A 397 1.17 -1.48 12.78
N PRO A 398 2.26 -2.09 13.27
CA PRO A 398 2.44 -3.53 13.25
C PRO A 398 1.30 -4.34 13.91
N GLU A 399 0.63 -3.78 14.92
CA GLU A 399 -0.51 -4.40 15.61
C GLU A 399 -1.76 -4.55 14.74
N ASP A 400 -1.90 -3.74 13.69
CA ASP A 400 -2.99 -3.84 12.71
C ASP A 400 -2.53 -4.51 11.41
N GLY A 401 -1.31 -4.22 10.96
CA GLY A 401 -0.71 -4.79 9.76
C GLY A 401 0.80 -4.97 9.88
N PHE A 402 1.25 -6.21 9.89
CA PHE A 402 2.67 -6.58 9.85
C PHE A 402 3.04 -7.10 8.46
N TYR A 403 4.19 -6.65 7.96
CA TYR A 403 4.68 -6.96 6.62
C TYR A 403 6.12 -7.48 6.71
N ALA A 404 6.39 -8.60 6.04
CA ALA A 404 7.73 -9.14 5.91
C ALA A 404 8.02 -9.51 4.46
N ALA A 405 9.07 -8.95 3.85
CA ALA A 405 9.50 -9.25 2.50
C ALA A 405 10.69 -10.21 2.49
N ALA A 406 10.85 -11.00 1.42
CA ALA A 406 12.03 -11.81 1.19
C ALA A 406 12.58 -11.54 -0.22
N PHE A 407 13.89 -11.31 -0.31
CA PHE A 407 14.58 -11.09 -1.59
C PHE A 407 15.47 -12.27 -1.98
N THR A 408 15.82 -13.12 -1.02
CA THR A 408 16.78 -14.22 -1.21
C THR A 408 16.26 -15.52 -0.62
N ASN A 409 16.74 -16.65 -1.15
CA ASN A 409 16.46 -17.97 -0.56
C ASN A 409 17.25 -18.21 0.74
N ASN A 410 16.77 -19.17 1.54
CA ASN A 410 17.33 -19.50 2.85
C ASN A 410 18.71 -20.19 2.84
N ALA A 411 19.12 -20.76 1.70
CA ALA A 411 20.26 -21.67 1.62
C ALA A 411 21.55 -20.99 1.16
N SER A 412 21.47 -19.80 0.55
CA SER A 412 22.63 -19.20 -0.13
C SER A 412 22.64 -17.67 -0.23
N GLY A 413 21.58 -16.98 0.19
CA GLY A 413 21.45 -15.54 -0.09
C GLY A 413 21.29 -15.25 -1.59
N THR A 414 20.92 -16.25 -2.39
CA THR A 414 20.68 -16.08 -3.83
C THR A 414 19.36 -15.36 -4.05
N THR A 415 19.36 -14.37 -4.93
CA THR A 415 18.16 -13.64 -5.37
C THR A 415 17.07 -14.61 -5.82
N LEU A 416 15.83 -14.36 -5.40
CA LEU A 416 14.68 -15.14 -5.84
C LEU A 416 14.31 -14.78 -7.28
N THR A 417 14.15 -15.79 -8.14
CA THR A 417 13.76 -15.60 -9.55
C THR A 417 12.63 -16.55 -9.91
N GLY A 418 11.75 -16.11 -10.81
CA GLY A 418 10.59 -16.88 -11.25
C GLY A 418 10.93 -18.10 -12.12
N ASP A 419 12.21 -18.32 -12.42
CA ASP A 419 12.73 -19.49 -13.13
C ASP A 419 12.85 -20.73 -12.24
N ASN A 420 12.91 -20.54 -10.92
CA ASN A 420 13.14 -21.63 -9.97
C ASN A 420 11.84 -22.06 -9.28
N THR A 421 11.88 -23.24 -8.65
CA THR A 421 10.82 -23.72 -7.76
C THR A 421 11.22 -23.52 -6.31
N TYR A 422 10.32 -22.92 -5.53
CA TYR A 422 10.47 -22.71 -4.10
C TYR A 422 9.27 -23.26 -3.33
N SER A 423 9.50 -23.59 -2.07
CA SER A 423 8.44 -23.95 -1.13
C SER A 423 8.56 -23.18 0.19
N ILE A 424 7.41 -22.93 0.81
CA ILE A 424 7.27 -22.33 2.14
C ILE A 424 6.33 -23.21 2.94
N THR A 425 6.85 -23.87 3.97
CA THR A 425 6.08 -24.84 4.77
C THR A 425 5.73 -24.28 6.13
N PHE A 426 4.43 -24.12 6.40
CA PHE A 426 3.85 -23.71 7.67
C PHE A 426 3.38 -24.93 8.47
N THR A 427 4.06 -25.20 9.57
CA THR A 427 3.72 -26.28 10.50
C THR A 427 2.62 -25.87 11.48
N GLN A 428 1.94 -26.85 12.07
CA GLN A 428 0.92 -26.57 13.07
C GLN A 428 1.56 -26.07 14.38
N PRO A 429 0.96 -25.09 15.06
CA PRO A 429 1.43 -24.66 16.37
C PRO A 429 1.26 -25.80 17.39
N GLN A 430 2.15 -25.85 18.38
CA GLN A 430 1.98 -26.69 19.56
C GLN A 430 0.85 -26.17 20.44
N SER A 431 0.25 -27.03 21.26
CA SER A 431 -0.82 -26.66 22.21
C SER A 431 -0.36 -25.60 23.23
N SER A 432 0.94 -25.54 23.51
CA SER A 432 1.56 -24.56 24.39
C SER A 432 3.05 -24.44 24.08
N TYR A 433 3.60 -23.23 24.17
CA TYR A 433 5.04 -22.99 24.09
C TYR A 433 5.57 -22.59 25.45
N THR A 434 6.74 -23.09 25.82
CA THR A 434 7.55 -22.59 26.94
C THR A 434 8.53 -21.54 26.43
N TYR A 435 9.13 -20.75 27.34
CA TYR A 435 10.08 -19.72 26.96
C TYR A 435 11.30 -20.26 26.20
N SER A 436 11.81 -21.43 26.60
CA SER A 436 12.95 -22.08 25.93
C SER A 436 12.61 -22.64 24.55
N GLN A 437 11.32 -22.73 24.21
CA GLN A 437 10.84 -23.15 22.89
C GLN A 437 10.57 -21.96 21.97
N LEU A 438 10.87 -20.73 22.42
CA LEU A 438 10.78 -19.54 21.61
C LEU A 438 12.15 -19.12 21.03
N PRO A 439 12.16 -18.50 19.84
CA PRO A 439 10.99 -18.23 19.00
C PRO A 439 10.42 -19.49 18.35
N ALA A 440 9.08 -19.57 18.23
CA ALA A 440 8.43 -20.62 17.47
C ALA A 440 8.75 -20.41 15.98
N SER A 441 9.40 -21.39 15.36
CA SER A 441 9.90 -21.27 13.99
C SER A 441 9.05 -22.08 13.03
N GLY A 442 8.69 -21.47 11.90
CA GLY A 442 8.07 -22.16 10.77
C GLY A 442 6.64 -22.63 11.01
N ILE A 443 5.95 -22.08 12.02
CA ILE A 443 4.54 -22.37 12.28
C ILE A 443 3.62 -21.46 11.46
N ILE A 444 2.35 -21.84 11.36
CA ILE A 444 1.28 -20.95 10.87
C ILE A 444 1.35 -19.63 11.65
N PRO A 445 1.28 -18.46 10.98
CA PRO A 445 1.34 -17.15 11.62
C PRO A 445 0.38 -17.03 12.82
N PRO A 446 0.87 -16.63 14.01
CA PRO A 446 0.02 -16.40 15.17
C PRO A 446 -0.92 -15.21 14.97
N MET A 447 -2.23 -15.46 15.04
CA MET A 447 -3.28 -14.45 14.80
C MET A 447 -4.14 -14.26 16.05
N VAL A 448 -4.70 -13.06 16.23
CA VAL A 448 -5.74 -12.84 17.25
C VAL A 448 -6.94 -13.73 16.96
N LYS A 449 -7.51 -14.32 18.01
CA LYS A 449 -8.72 -15.15 17.95
C LYS A 449 -9.89 -14.44 18.63
N ASN A 450 -11.06 -14.61 18.05
CA ASN A 450 -12.34 -14.26 18.67
C ASN A 450 -12.64 -15.23 19.84
N PRO A 451 -13.60 -14.88 20.74
CA PRO A 451 -14.00 -15.75 21.84
C PRO A 451 -14.47 -17.16 21.42
N ASP A 452 -15.00 -17.29 20.20
CA ASP A 452 -15.43 -18.57 19.61
C ASP A 452 -14.28 -19.41 19.02
N GLY A 453 -13.04 -18.88 19.07
CA GLY A 453 -11.85 -19.52 18.54
C GLY A 453 -11.55 -19.26 17.07
N SER A 454 -12.45 -18.58 16.34
CA SER A 454 -12.19 -18.14 14.96
C SER A 454 -11.09 -17.08 14.91
N VAL A 455 -10.40 -16.96 13.77
CA VAL A 455 -9.35 -15.96 13.59
C VAL A 455 -9.97 -14.59 13.29
N ALA A 456 -9.61 -13.58 14.08
CA ALA A 456 -10.12 -12.22 13.96
C ALA A 456 -9.44 -11.39 12.85
N GLY A 457 -8.23 -11.81 12.47
CA GLY A 457 -7.42 -11.21 11.41
C GLY A 457 -7.30 -12.11 10.17
N PHE A 458 -6.19 -11.98 9.45
CA PHE A 458 -5.78 -12.94 8.41
C PHE A 458 -4.29 -12.77 8.08
N TRP A 459 -3.71 -13.75 7.41
CA TRP A 459 -2.39 -13.67 6.80
C TRP A 459 -2.38 -14.21 5.38
N SER A 460 -1.44 -13.73 4.56
CA SER A 460 -1.21 -14.16 3.19
C SER A 460 0.26 -14.06 2.81
N VAL A 461 0.71 -14.91 1.90
CA VAL A 461 1.97 -14.74 1.16
C VAL A 461 1.59 -14.32 -0.25
N THR A 462 2.08 -13.17 -0.70
CA THR A 462 1.87 -12.64 -2.06
C THR A 462 3.20 -12.56 -2.80
N VAL A 463 3.23 -12.88 -4.09
CA VAL A 463 4.43 -12.80 -4.92
C VAL A 463 4.38 -11.57 -5.83
N TYR A 464 5.40 -10.72 -5.74
CA TYR A 464 5.58 -9.56 -6.58
C TYR A 464 6.81 -9.67 -7.48
N GLN A 465 6.96 -8.73 -8.41
CA GLN A 465 8.19 -8.48 -9.16
C GLN A 465 8.70 -7.06 -8.87
N PRO A 466 9.91 -6.89 -8.31
CA PRO A 466 10.46 -5.58 -7.98
C PRO A 466 11.18 -4.90 -9.15
N ASP A 467 11.14 -3.56 -9.18
CA ASP A 467 12.00 -2.72 -10.01
C ASP A 467 12.22 -1.35 -9.33
N ASN A 468 13.47 -1.08 -8.92
CA ASN A 468 13.81 0.16 -8.23
C ASN A 468 13.74 1.41 -9.13
N ALA A 469 13.64 1.25 -10.45
CA ALA A 469 13.44 2.37 -11.37
C ALA A 469 11.99 2.88 -11.39
N GLU A 470 11.03 2.05 -10.95
CA GLU A 470 9.61 2.38 -10.97
C GLU A 470 9.10 2.69 -9.57
N SER A 471 8.63 3.93 -9.37
CA SER A 471 8.08 4.33 -8.07
C SER A 471 6.76 3.66 -7.73
N ALA A 472 6.17 2.87 -8.63
CA ALA A 472 4.95 2.10 -8.40
C ALA A 472 5.22 0.60 -8.18
N ALA A 473 6.45 0.13 -8.42
CA ALA A 473 6.86 -1.23 -8.14
C ALA A 473 7.08 -1.43 -6.62
N PRO A 474 7.02 -2.68 -6.10
CA PRO A 474 6.92 -3.94 -6.84
C PRO A 474 5.50 -4.23 -7.38
N PHE A 475 5.41 -4.89 -8.53
CA PHE A 475 4.16 -5.18 -9.27
C PHE A 475 3.67 -6.61 -9.07
N LEU A 476 2.36 -6.82 -9.18
CA LEU A 476 1.79 -8.17 -9.28
C LEU A 476 2.02 -8.73 -10.69
N SER A 477 2.33 -10.02 -10.76
CA SER A 477 2.71 -10.67 -12.03
C SER A 477 1.51 -11.19 -12.81
N GLN A 478 1.55 -11.05 -14.15
CA GLN A 478 0.61 -11.71 -15.06
C GLN A 478 0.64 -13.24 -14.94
N ALA A 479 1.76 -13.82 -14.50
CA ALA A 479 1.87 -15.27 -14.28
C ALA A 479 0.77 -15.82 -13.33
N ALA A 480 0.22 -14.99 -12.43
CA ALA A 480 -0.87 -15.37 -11.52
C ALA A 480 -2.10 -15.99 -12.21
N VAL A 481 -2.31 -15.73 -13.51
CA VAL A 481 -3.42 -16.32 -14.29
C VAL A 481 -3.18 -17.77 -14.72
N LEU A 482 -1.95 -18.28 -14.58
CA LEU A 482 -1.59 -19.65 -14.97
C LEU A 482 -2.20 -20.71 -14.04
N ASN A 483 -2.60 -20.32 -12.83
CA ASN A 483 -3.33 -21.18 -11.92
C ASN A 483 -4.82 -20.84 -11.96
N THR A 484 -5.61 -21.75 -12.55
CA THR A 484 -7.06 -21.63 -12.66
C THR A 484 -7.82 -22.46 -11.63
N ALA A 485 -7.14 -23.06 -10.64
CA ALA A 485 -7.76 -23.96 -9.66
C ALA A 485 -8.83 -23.30 -8.77
N TYR A 486 -8.79 -21.97 -8.67
CA TYR A 486 -9.75 -21.15 -7.92
C TYR A 486 -10.85 -20.55 -8.79
N SER A 487 -10.83 -20.82 -10.10
CA SER A 487 -11.75 -20.23 -11.08
C SER A 487 -12.78 -21.24 -11.56
N LYS A 488 -13.95 -20.76 -12.00
CA LYS A 488 -15.03 -21.60 -12.51
C LYS A 488 -15.55 -21.10 -13.86
N ALA A 489 -15.46 -21.94 -14.89
CA ALA A 489 -16.03 -21.67 -16.21
C ALA A 489 -17.44 -22.28 -16.34
N VAL A 490 -18.40 -21.72 -15.62
CA VAL A 490 -19.77 -22.27 -15.50
C VAL A 490 -20.84 -21.40 -16.16
N THR A 491 -20.49 -20.21 -16.64
CA THR A 491 -21.45 -19.27 -17.22
C THR A 491 -21.60 -19.53 -18.72
N PRO A 492 -22.80 -19.79 -19.26
CA PRO A 492 -22.98 -19.99 -20.70
C PRO A 492 -22.65 -18.73 -21.51
N VAL A 493 -21.88 -18.89 -22.59
CA VAL A 493 -21.72 -17.87 -23.66
C VAL A 493 -23.04 -17.77 -24.42
N ILE A 494 -23.46 -16.54 -24.74
CA ILE A 494 -24.75 -16.26 -25.39
C ILE A 494 -24.64 -16.37 -26.91
N SER A 495 -23.58 -15.80 -27.49
CA SER A 495 -23.32 -15.87 -28.93
C SER A 495 -21.83 -15.78 -29.25
N ILE A 496 -21.45 -16.31 -30.41
CA ILE A 496 -20.15 -16.11 -31.06
C ILE A 496 -20.43 -15.55 -32.45
N ASP A 497 -19.86 -14.39 -32.76
CA ASP A 497 -19.85 -13.81 -34.10
C ASP A 497 -18.50 -14.09 -34.75
N THR A 498 -18.50 -14.99 -35.73
CA THR A 498 -17.30 -15.44 -36.47
C THR A 498 -16.84 -14.44 -37.53
N THR A 499 -17.60 -13.38 -37.79
CA THR A 499 -17.20 -12.31 -38.72
C THR A 499 -16.51 -11.18 -37.98
N ALA A 500 -16.99 -10.86 -36.77
CA ALA A 500 -16.42 -9.84 -35.90
C ALA A 500 -15.37 -10.38 -34.90
N ASP A 501 -15.21 -11.70 -34.81
CA ASP A 501 -14.40 -12.40 -33.81
C ASP A 501 -14.76 -12.03 -32.37
N THR A 502 -16.07 -11.87 -32.12
CA THR A 502 -16.58 -11.48 -30.80
C THR A 502 -17.36 -12.59 -30.13
N ILE A 503 -17.33 -12.58 -28.80
CA ILE A 503 -18.25 -13.35 -27.98
C ILE A 503 -19.17 -12.40 -27.22
N THR A 504 -20.42 -12.83 -27.02
CA THR A 504 -21.37 -12.16 -26.12
C THR A 504 -21.60 -13.03 -24.90
N VAL A 505 -21.46 -12.46 -23.71
CA VAL A 505 -21.60 -13.15 -22.44
C VAL A 505 -22.49 -12.39 -21.47
N PRO A 506 -23.15 -13.07 -20.50
CA PRO A 506 -23.77 -12.39 -19.36
C PRO A 506 -22.72 -11.67 -18.51
N LYS A 507 -23.15 -10.74 -17.65
CA LYS A 507 -22.30 -10.14 -16.63
C LYS A 507 -21.62 -11.19 -15.76
N SER A 508 -20.38 -10.91 -15.35
CA SER A 508 -19.61 -11.76 -14.46
C SER A 508 -20.06 -11.58 -13.00
N ALA A 509 -20.08 -12.68 -12.24
CA ALA A 509 -20.34 -12.68 -10.80
C ALA A 509 -19.10 -12.37 -9.95
N VAL A 510 -17.90 -12.38 -10.55
CA VAL A 510 -16.61 -12.19 -9.86
C VAL A 510 -16.12 -10.73 -9.97
N GLY A 511 -16.84 -9.88 -10.72
CA GLY A 511 -16.51 -8.47 -10.91
C GLY A 511 -16.65 -8.02 -12.37
N PRO A 512 -16.41 -6.73 -12.65
CA PRO A 512 -16.62 -6.13 -13.96
C PRO A 512 -15.65 -6.67 -15.02
N LEU A 513 -16.15 -6.81 -16.25
CA LEU A 513 -15.33 -7.14 -17.41
C LEU A 513 -14.77 -5.85 -18.03
N LYS A 514 -13.45 -5.82 -18.26
CA LYS A 514 -12.75 -4.74 -18.95
C LYS A 514 -11.71 -5.33 -19.88
N ALA A 515 -11.17 -4.53 -20.80
CA ALA A 515 -9.97 -4.92 -21.54
C ALA A 515 -8.89 -5.36 -20.53
N SER A 516 -8.17 -6.44 -20.83
CA SER A 516 -7.24 -7.18 -19.95
C SER A 516 -7.84 -8.11 -18.89
N THR A 517 -9.16 -8.17 -18.70
CA THR A 517 -9.76 -9.15 -17.77
C THR A 517 -9.41 -10.57 -18.23
N PRO A 518 -8.74 -11.39 -17.41
CA PRO A 518 -8.46 -12.76 -17.76
C PRO A 518 -9.74 -13.61 -17.57
N ILE A 519 -10.05 -14.42 -18.58
CA ILE A 519 -11.19 -15.34 -18.61
C ILE A 519 -10.71 -16.74 -19.00
N MET A 520 -11.50 -17.75 -18.73
CA MET A 520 -11.23 -19.13 -19.15
C MET A 520 -12.51 -19.80 -19.63
N PHE A 521 -12.36 -20.89 -20.37
CA PHE A 521 -13.46 -21.65 -20.94
C PHE A 521 -13.55 -23.07 -20.39
N GLY A 522 -14.76 -23.62 -20.38
CA GLY A 522 -15.07 -24.95 -19.89
C GLY A 522 -14.56 -26.07 -20.81
N SER A 523 -14.89 -27.32 -20.47
CA SER A 523 -14.36 -28.52 -21.13
C SER A 523 -14.70 -28.63 -22.62
N ASN A 524 -15.76 -27.98 -23.11
CA ASN A 524 -16.16 -27.98 -24.51
C ASN A 524 -15.43 -26.94 -25.38
N ALA A 525 -14.49 -26.19 -24.82
CA ALA A 525 -13.69 -25.14 -25.49
C ALA A 525 -13.05 -25.60 -26.82
N THR A 526 -12.58 -26.84 -26.91
CA THR A 526 -11.89 -27.38 -28.09
C THR A 526 -12.77 -27.41 -29.35
N THR A 527 -14.09 -27.51 -29.17
CA THR A 527 -15.07 -27.42 -30.27
C THR A 527 -15.02 -26.07 -30.99
N TYR A 528 -14.55 -25.04 -30.31
CA TYR A 528 -14.50 -23.65 -30.76
C TYR A 528 -13.07 -23.17 -31.02
N GLY A 529 -12.10 -24.08 -31.14
CA GLY A 529 -10.69 -23.74 -31.35
C GLY A 529 -9.98 -23.20 -30.10
N LEU A 530 -10.56 -23.38 -28.92
CA LEU A 530 -10.05 -22.88 -27.64
C LEU A 530 -9.47 -24.02 -26.77
N VAL A 531 -8.63 -23.66 -25.81
CA VAL A 531 -8.09 -24.59 -24.80
C VAL A 531 -8.86 -24.42 -23.49
N ALA A 532 -9.42 -25.52 -22.97
CA ALA A 532 -10.14 -25.51 -21.71
C ALA A 532 -9.22 -25.14 -20.53
N ASN A 533 -9.77 -24.47 -19.51
CA ASN A 533 -9.08 -24.10 -18.27
C ASN A 533 -7.77 -23.31 -18.45
N THR A 534 -7.62 -22.65 -19.60
CA THR A 534 -6.48 -21.79 -19.94
C THR A 534 -6.95 -20.33 -19.98
N ALA A 535 -6.11 -19.42 -19.49
CA ALA A 535 -6.42 -17.99 -19.50
C ALA A 535 -6.38 -17.41 -20.92
N TYR A 536 -7.46 -16.74 -21.29
CA TYR A 536 -7.58 -15.79 -22.39
C TYR A 536 -7.82 -14.40 -21.80
N TYR A 537 -7.63 -13.35 -22.59
CA TYR A 537 -7.81 -11.96 -22.17
C TYR A 537 -8.89 -11.30 -23.00
N VAL A 538 -9.78 -10.56 -22.34
CA VAL A 538 -10.68 -9.61 -23.02
C VAL A 538 -9.81 -8.60 -23.78
N ALA A 539 -9.89 -8.61 -25.11
CA ALA A 539 -8.97 -7.91 -25.99
C ALA A 539 -9.39 -6.48 -26.33
N THR A 540 -10.69 -6.22 -26.32
CA THR A 540 -11.29 -4.91 -26.61
C THR A 540 -12.05 -4.39 -25.40
N THR A 541 -12.28 -3.08 -25.31
CA THR A 541 -13.21 -2.52 -24.33
C THR A 541 -14.58 -3.18 -24.50
N PRO A 542 -15.11 -3.89 -23.48
CA PRO A 542 -16.40 -4.55 -23.59
C PRO A 542 -17.53 -3.57 -23.90
N VAL A 543 -18.35 -3.89 -24.89
CA VAL A 543 -19.58 -3.15 -25.17
C VAL A 543 -20.69 -3.76 -24.31
N GLN A 544 -21.16 -2.99 -23.33
CA GLN A 544 -22.25 -3.41 -22.46
C GLN A 544 -23.61 -3.08 -23.09
N THR A 545 -24.49 -4.09 -23.21
CA THR A 545 -25.90 -3.92 -23.59
C THR A 545 -26.77 -4.66 -22.57
N GLY A 546 -27.46 -3.90 -21.71
CA GLY A 546 -28.18 -4.48 -20.56
C GLY A 546 -27.23 -5.24 -19.62
N ASP A 547 -27.55 -6.52 -19.35
CA ASP A 547 -26.76 -7.42 -18.51
C ASP A 547 -25.74 -8.27 -19.33
N THR A 548 -25.48 -7.90 -20.59
CA THR A 548 -24.56 -8.63 -21.48
C THR A 548 -23.38 -7.76 -21.92
N TYR A 549 -22.27 -8.43 -22.22
CA TYR A 549 -21.03 -7.83 -22.69
C TYR A 549 -20.58 -8.51 -23.97
N THR A 550 -20.23 -7.71 -24.98
CA THR A 550 -19.66 -8.18 -26.25
C THR A 550 -18.24 -7.68 -26.41
N PHE A 551 -17.29 -8.57 -26.73
CA PHE A 551 -15.87 -8.24 -26.89
C PHE A 551 -15.12 -9.30 -27.70
N GLN A 552 -13.96 -8.92 -28.23
CA GLN A 552 -12.97 -9.87 -28.75
C GLN A 552 -12.12 -10.45 -27.61
N ILE A 553 -11.53 -11.62 -27.82
CA ILE A 553 -10.60 -12.25 -26.88
C ILE A 553 -9.23 -12.48 -27.52
N SER A 554 -8.18 -12.57 -26.73
CA SER A 554 -6.84 -12.96 -27.19
C SER A 554 -6.23 -14.00 -26.26
N ALA A 555 -5.37 -14.87 -26.79
CA ALA A 555 -4.58 -15.80 -25.99
C ALA A 555 -3.40 -15.11 -25.27
N GLN A 556 -3.07 -13.87 -25.65
CA GLN A 556 -1.94 -13.13 -25.09
C GLN A 556 -2.34 -11.72 -24.69
N TRP A 557 -1.73 -11.24 -23.61
CA TRP A 557 -1.71 -9.83 -23.25
C TRP A 557 -0.26 -9.43 -23.05
N LYS A 558 0.18 -8.38 -23.76
CA LYS A 558 1.56 -7.92 -23.78
C LYS A 558 1.64 -6.59 -23.05
N GLN A 559 2.03 -6.63 -21.77
CA GLN A 559 2.28 -5.44 -20.95
C GLN A 559 3.43 -4.61 -21.53
N SER A 560 3.47 -3.32 -21.23
CA SER A 560 4.66 -2.51 -21.46
C SER A 560 5.79 -2.98 -20.53
N LEU A 561 7.04 -2.91 -20.99
CA LEU A 561 8.19 -3.25 -20.16
C LEU A 561 8.88 -1.98 -19.63
N THR A 562 9.38 -2.05 -18.39
CA THR A 562 10.33 -1.06 -17.87
C THR A 562 11.68 -1.18 -18.60
N SER A 563 12.60 -0.26 -18.34
CA SER A 563 13.98 -0.36 -18.84
C SER A 563 14.74 -1.60 -18.35
N SER A 564 14.30 -2.22 -17.25
CA SER A 564 14.90 -3.47 -16.74
C SER A 564 14.29 -4.73 -17.36
N GLY A 565 13.26 -4.58 -18.20
CA GLY A 565 12.52 -5.71 -18.77
C GLY A 565 11.41 -6.25 -17.84
N LEU A 566 10.95 -5.47 -16.86
CA LEU A 566 9.83 -5.84 -15.99
C LEU A 566 8.48 -5.50 -16.66
N PRO A 567 7.52 -6.43 -16.76
CA PRO A 567 6.14 -6.10 -17.15
C PRO A 567 5.47 -5.11 -16.18
N ILE A 568 5.05 -3.96 -16.70
CA ILE A 568 4.41 -2.89 -15.93
C ILE A 568 2.94 -3.23 -15.68
N GLN A 569 2.53 -3.23 -14.41
CA GLN A 569 1.14 -3.44 -14.02
C GLN A 569 0.17 -2.47 -14.72
N TYR A 570 -1.02 -2.96 -15.09
CA TYR A 570 -2.08 -2.18 -15.76
C TYR A 570 -1.62 -1.43 -17.01
N SER A 571 -0.84 -2.11 -17.85
CA SER A 571 -0.34 -1.57 -19.11
C SER A 571 -0.48 -2.57 -20.25
N GLY A 572 -0.16 -2.11 -21.45
CA GLY A 572 -0.06 -2.95 -22.64
C GLY A 572 -1.38 -3.15 -23.37
N SER A 573 -1.39 -4.20 -24.19
CA SER A 573 -2.50 -4.49 -25.09
C SER A 573 -2.61 -6.00 -25.35
N ALA A 574 -3.77 -6.43 -25.82
CA ALA A 574 -3.96 -7.80 -26.27
C ALA A 574 -3.11 -8.10 -27.52
N GLY A 575 -2.74 -9.37 -27.68
CA GLY A 575 -2.19 -9.87 -28.93
C GLY A 575 -3.26 -9.99 -30.02
N THR A 576 -2.99 -10.79 -31.04
CA THR A 576 -3.96 -11.09 -32.09
C THR A 576 -5.27 -11.62 -31.47
N PRO A 577 -6.44 -11.09 -31.87
CA PRO A 577 -7.72 -11.68 -31.50
C PRO A 577 -7.81 -13.15 -31.91
N VAL A 578 -8.58 -13.94 -31.15
CA VAL A 578 -8.90 -15.31 -31.52
C VAL A 578 -9.82 -15.29 -32.75
N ASP A 579 -9.42 -15.99 -33.80
CA ASP A 579 -10.22 -16.24 -35.00
C ASP A 579 -11.26 -17.34 -34.68
N PHE A 580 -12.53 -16.93 -34.57
CA PHE A 580 -13.61 -17.87 -34.31
C PHE A 580 -14.14 -18.45 -35.61
N THR A 581 -13.89 -19.75 -35.83
CA THR A 581 -14.36 -20.46 -37.04
C THR A 581 -15.69 -21.20 -36.85
N THR A 582 -16.20 -21.26 -35.62
CA THR A 582 -17.39 -22.04 -35.24
C THR A 582 -18.36 -21.18 -34.43
N SER A 583 -19.60 -21.01 -34.89
CA SER A 583 -20.68 -20.40 -34.12
C SER A 583 -21.19 -21.34 -33.01
N LEU A 584 -21.88 -20.81 -32.00
CA LEU A 584 -22.45 -21.63 -30.92
C LEU A 584 -23.39 -22.72 -31.46
N VAL A 585 -23.18 -23.95 -30.98
CA VAL A 585 -24.01 -25.10 -31.31
C VAL A 585 -25.13 -25.24 -30.26
N GLY A 586 -26.38 -25.42 -30.72
CA GLY A 586 -27.53 -25.63 -29.83
C GLY A 586 -27.38 -26.91 -28.97
N GLY A 587 -27.75 -26.83 -27.69
CA GLY A 587 -27.84 -27.98 -26.77
C GLY A 587 -26.71 -28.13 -25.74
N SER A 588 -25.52 -27.58 -25.97
CA SER A 588 -24.42 -27.53 -24.98
C SER A 588 -23.52 -26.32 -25.25
N PRO A 589 -23.91 -25.12 -24.79
CA PRO A 589 -23.20 -23.89 -25.09
C PRO A 589 -21.80 -23.89 -24.49
N LEU A 590 -20.85 -23.21 -25.15
CA LEU A 590 -19.55 -22.90 -24.56
C LEU A 590 -19.76 -22.21 -23.21
N THR A 591 -19.04 -22.62 -22.17
CA THR A 591 -19.08 -21.94 -20.88
C THR A 591 -17.80 -21.15 -20.65
N TYR A 592 -17.92 -20.03 -19.96
CA TYR A 592 -16.82 -19.14 -19.59
C TYR A 592 -16.87 -18.76 -18.10
N GLY A 593 -15.77 -18.22 -17.61
CA GLY A 593 -15.68 -17.57 -16.31
C GLY A 593 -14.46 -16.67 -16.22
N VAL A 594 -14.45 -15.76 -15.24
CA VAL A 594 -13.29 -14.92 -14.93
C VAL A 594 -12.23 -15.74 -14.21
N VAL A 595 -10.96 -15.54 -14.56
CA VAL A 595 -9.84 -16.14 -13.84
C VAL A 595 -9.58 -15.35 -12.56
N GLN A 596 -9.80 -16.00 -11.42
CA GLN A 596 -9.40 -15.54 -10.10
C GLN A 596 -7.89 -15.76 -9.95
N GLN A 597 -7.15 -14.66 -10.00
CA GLN A 597 -5.71 -14.66 -10.22
C GLN A 597 -4.97 -15.05 -8.93
N VAL A 598 -4.18 -16.12 -8.97
CA VAL A 598 -3.51 -16.67 -7.79
C VAL A 598 -2.16 -15.99 -7.59
N SER A 599 -2.18 -14.72 -7.20
CA SER A 599 -0.99 -13.96 -6.79
C SER A 599 -0.59 -14.21 -5.33
N GLN A 600 -1.52 -14.74 -4.54
CA GLN A 600 -1.38 -14.96 -3.12
C GLN A 600 -2.05 -16.25 -2.67
N LEU A 601 -1.61 -16.76 -1.53
CA LEU A 601 -2.28 -17.83 -0.78
C LEU A 601 -2.10 -17.58 0.72
N GLY A 602 -3.08 -17.99 1.53
CA GLY A 602 -2.92 -17.89 2.98
C GLY A 602 -4.11 -18.38 3.80
N SER A 603 -4.34 -17.71 4.91
CA SER A 603 -5.34 -18.12 5.92
C SER A 603 -6.78 -18.19 5.41
N MET A 604 -7.15 -17.42 4.38
CA MET A 604 -8.50 -17.49 3.80
C MET A 604 -8.72 -18.85 3.11
N GLN A 605 -7.73 -19.31 2.33
CA GLN A 605 -7.70 -20.64 1.71
C GLN A 605 -7.48 -21.78 2.71
N VAL A 606 -6.88 -21.49 3.87
CA VAL A 606 -6.85 -22.44 4.99
C VAL A 606 -8.25 -22.59 5.60
N ALA A 607 -8.96 -21.49 5.78
CA ALA A 607 -10.26 -21.45 6.44
C ALA A 607 -11.37 -22.10 5.60
N ASP A 608 -11.35 -21.94 4.27
CA ASP A 608 -12.30 -22.59 3.35
C ASP A 608 -11.90 -24.03 2.96
N GLY A 609 -10.70 -24.47 3.34
CA GLY A 609 -10.17 -25.81 3.08
C GLY A 609 -9.65 -26.05 1.66
N SER A 610 -9.48 -25.00 0.85
CA SER A 610 -8.90 -25.11 -0.49
C SER A 610 -7.40 -25.39 -0.44
N LEU A 611 -6.66 -24.73 0.48
CA LEU A 611 -5.24 -24.96 0.71
C LEU A 611 -5.06 -26.32 1.38
N LYS A 612 -4.47 -27.26 0.67
CA LYS A 612 -4.38 -28.66 1.12
C LYS A 612 -3.26 -28.85 2.12
N GLN A 613 -3.56 -29.64 3.14
CA GLN A 613 -2.57 -30.10 4.10
C GLN A 613 -1.70 -31.19 3.48
N ASN A 614 -0.43 -31.21 3.87
CA ASN A 614 0.48 -32.29 3.54
C ASN A 614 0.08 -33.58 4.27
N ASP A 615 0.24 -34.72 3.62
CA ASP A 615 -0.08 -36.04 4.17
C ASP A 615 1.03 -36.62 5.08
N GLY A 616 2.23 -36.04 5.00
CA GLY A 616 3.43 -36.46 5.73
C GLY A 616 4.26 -37.56 5.05
N SER A 617 3.96 -37.88 3.78
CA SER A 617 4.74 -38.85 2.99
C SER A 617 6.17 -38.38 2.72
N ASN A 618 6.38 -37.06 2.60
CA ASN A 618 7.69 -36.44 2.52
C ASN A 618 8.09 -35.84 3.89
N PRO A 619 9.23 -36.23 4.49
CA PRO A 619 9.70 -35.66 5.76
C PRO A 619 9.90 -34.14 5.76
N ALA A 620 10.15 -33.52 4.59
CA ALA A 620 10.25 -32.07 4.45
C ALA A 620 8.88 -31.35 4.57
N PHE A 621 7.78 -32.11 4.45
CA PHE A 621 6.41 -31.62 4.46
C PHE A 621 5.58 -32.39 5.50
N PRO A 622 5.75 -32.11 6.80
CA PRO A 622 5.13 -32.88 7.88
C PRO A 622 3.61 -32.97 7.76
N LYS A 623 3.02 -34.09 8.19
CA LYS A 623 1.56 -34.28 8.17
C LYS A 623 0.82 -33.13 8.83
N GLY A 624 -0.21 -32.61 8.16
CA GLY A 624 -1.04 -31.52 8.66
C GLY A 624 -0.44 -30.12 8.50
N SER A 625 0.80 -29.99 8.01
CA SER A 625 1.37 -28.69 7.62
C SER A 625 0.78 -28.19 6.29
N TYR A 626 0.92 -26.91 6.01
CA TYR A 626 0.58 -26.31 4.71
C TYR A 626 1.85 -25.91 3.98
N THR A 627 2.01 -26.34 2.73
CA THR A 627 3.12 -25.88 1.88
C THR A 627 2.57 -25.04 0.74
N ILE A 628 3.07 -23.81 0.63
CA ILE A 628 2.85 -22.94 -0.52
C ILE A 628 4.04 -23.08 -1.47
N TRP A 629 3.78 -23.33 -2.74
CA TRP A 629 4.78 -23.49 -3.79
C TRP A 629 4.82 -22.26 -4.69
N LEU A 630 6.02 -21.71 -4.90
CA LEU A 630 6.26 -20.62 -5.85
C LEU A 630 7.05 -21.22 -7.01
N SER A 631 6.43 -21.33 -8.20
CA SER A 631 7.05 -22.05 -9.32
C SER A 631 6.50 -21.60 -10.67
N PRO A 632 7.26 -21.66 -11.77
CA PRO A 632 6.74 -21.27 -13.08
C PRO A 632 5.71 -22.25 -13.64
N THR A 633 5.72 -23.50 -13.18
CA THR A 633 4.76 -24.53 -13.56
C THR A 633 4.34 -25.32 -12.34
N LEU A 634 3.13 -25.87 -12.31
CA LEU A 634 2.68 -26.71 -11.20
C LEU A 634 3.65 -27.89 -10.99
N PRO A 635 4.32 -28.00 -9.82
CA PRO A 635 5.22 -29.11 -9.57
C PRO A 635 4.48 -30.46 -9.51
N ALA A 636 5.16 -31.54 -9.90
CA ALA A 636 4.55 -32.87 -9.92
C ALA A 636 4.07 -33.28 -8.51
N GLY A 637 2.84 -33.77 -8.41
CA GLY A 637 2.24 -34.21 -7.15
C GLY A 637 1.80 -33.07 -6.21
N VAL A 638 2.01 -31.81 -6.58
CA VAL A 638 1.54 -30.66 -5.81
C VAL A 638 0.08 -30.35 -6.17
N PRO A 639 -0.82 -30.16 -5.18
CA PRO A 639 -2.16 -29.66 -5.44
C PRO A 639 -2.11 -28.27 -6.07
N ALA A 640 -2.84 -28.05 -7.17
CA ALA A 640 -2.89 -26.74 -7.82
C ALA A 640 -3.37 -25.62 -6.88
N THR A 641 -4.18 -25.94 -5.86
CA THR A 641 -4.62 -24.98 -4.84
C THR A 641 -3.51 -24.52 -3.88
N ASN A 642 -2.34 -25.15 -3.90
CA ASN A 642 -1.16 -24.82 -3.10
C ASN A 642 -0.07 -24.07 -3.90
N TRP A 643 -0.34 -23.68 -5.14
CA TRP A 643 0.64 -23.13 -6.07
C TRP A 643 0.37 -21.67 -6.41
N ILE A 644 1.38 -20.81 -6.24
CA ILE A 644 1.43 -19.45 -6.76
C ILE A 644 2.37 -19.47 -7.98
N PRO A 645 1.88 -19.23 -9.21
CA PRO A 645 2.73 -19.18 -10.39
C PRO A 645 3.75 -18.05 -10.34
N THR A 646 4.95 -18.29 -10.88
CA THR A 646 6.02 -17.28 -10.98
C THR A 646 6.37 -16.94 -12.44
N PRO A 647 6.78 -15.70 -12.72
CA PRO A 647 7.14 -15.26 -14.08
C PRO A 647 8.55 -15.76 -14.47
N SER A 648 8.63 -16.89 -15.17
CA SER A 648 9.90 -17.38 -15.72
C SER A 648 10.31 -16.67 -16.99
N THR A 649 11.58 -16.83 -17.35
CA THR A 649 12.17 -16.42 -18.62
C THR A 649 11.41 -17.08 -19.76
N ALA A 650 11.10 -18.38 -19.67
CA ALA A 650 10.35 -19.10 -20.68
C ALA A 650 8.94 -18.52 -20.88
N TYR A 651 8.23 -18.21 -19.78
CA TYR A 651 6.91 -17.58 -19.84
C TYR A 651 6.98 -16.19 -20.48
N LEU A 652 7.86 -15.31 -19.98
CA LEU A 652 7.96 -13.94 -20.50
C LEU A 652 8.44 -13.91 -21.96
N GLN A 653 9.43 -14.72 -22.33
CA GLN A 653 9.89 -14.79 -23.72
C GLN A 653 8.84 -15.37 -24.68
N SER A 654 7.88 -16.15 -24.20
CA SER A 654 6.73 -16.57 -25.03
C SER A 654 5.81 -15.40 -25.42
N ILE A 655 5.82 -14.31 -24.65
CA ILE A 655 5.04 -13.08 -24.87
C ILE A 655 5.86 -12.03 -25.62
N TYR A 656 7.12 -11.87 -25.23
CA TYR A 656 7.99 -10.77 -25.69
C TYR A 656 9.00 -11.17 -26.77
N GLY A 657 9.16 -12.46 -27.05
CA GLY A 657 10.19 -13.00 -27.94
C GLY A 657 11.49 -13.37 -27.21
N SER A 658 12.22 -14.36 -27.75
CA SER A 658 13.42 -14.96 -27.12
C SER A 658 14.63 -14.03 -27.01
N THR A 659 14.67 -12.94 -27.78
CA THR A 659 15.77 -11.95 -27.75
C THR A 659 15.50 -10.80 -26.77
N THR A 660 14.32 -10.73 -26.18
CA THR A 660 13.94 -9.65 -25.28
C THR A 660 14.53 -9.87 -23.89
N THR A 661 15.19 -8.84 -23.34
CA THR A 661 15.60 -8.83 -21.93
C THR A 661 14.36 -8.80 -21.05
N VAL A 662 14.25 -9.76 -20.13
CA VAL A 662 13.13 -9.91 -19.22
C VAL A 662 13.62 -10.00 -17.79
N ASN A 663 12.91 -9.36 -16.87
CA ASN A 663 13.22 -9.42 -15.44
C ASN A 663 12.29 -10.43 -14.75
N THR A 664 12.88 -11.55 -14.31
CA THR A 664 12.18 -12.64 -13.61
C THR A 664 12.34 -12.56 -12.09
N THR A 665 12.96 -11.50 -11.55
CA THR A 665 13.11 -11.35 -10.10
C THR A 665 11.75 -11.36 -9.43
N ILE A 666 11.64 -12.11 -8.33
CA ILE A 666 10.43 -12.13 -7.50
C ILE A 666 10.71 -11.67 -6.08
N GLU A 667 9.70 -11.10 -5.44
CA GLU A 667 9.72 -10.64 -4.06
C GLU A 667 8.45 -11.15 -3.35
N PRO A 668 8.54 -12.28 -2.62
CA PRO A 668 7.45 -12.73 -1.76
C PRO A 668 7.31 -11.83 -0.53
N ILE A 669 6.09 -11.41 -0.22
CA ILE A 669 5.75 -10.65 0.97
C ILE A 669 4.72 -11.42 1.79
N LEU A 670 5.04 -11.72 3.06
CA LEU A 670 4.09 -12.17 4.06
C LEU A 670 3.39 -10.95 4.67
N ARG A 671 2.06 -10.96 4.67
CA ARG A 671 1.23 -10.00 5.40
C ARG A 671 0.50 -10.68 6.53
N MET A 672 0.42 -10.02 7.69
CA MET A 672 -0.41 -10.43 8.82
C MET A 672 -1.23 -9.23 9.27
N TYR A 673 -2.56 -9.33 9.16
CA TYR A 673 -3.51 -8.32 9.62
C TYR A 673 -4.15 -8.76 10.94
N TYR A 674 -4.12 -7.90 11.94
CA TYR A 674 -4.42 -8.21 13.35
C TYR A 674 -3.60 -9.40 13.91
N PRO A 675 -2.26 -9.35 13.81
CA PRO A 675 -1.39 -10.39 14.36
C PRO A 675 -1.50 -10.47 15.88
N GLN A 676 -1.27 -11.65 16.46
CA GLN A 676 -1.41 -11.86 17.92
C GLN A 676 -0.40 -11.01 18.71
N PRO A 677 -0.86 -10.08 19.58
CA PRO A 677 0.00 -9.42 20.55
C PRO A 677 0.11 -10.27 21.83
N GLY A 678 1.30 -10.32 22.44
CA GLY A 678 1.50 -11.01 23.73
C GLY A 678 1.51 -12.54 23.65
N ASN A 679 1.16 -13.22 24.75
CA ASN A 679 1.66 -14.57 25.13
C ASN A 679 1.72 -15.68 24.05
N LEU A 680 2.61 -16.64 24.37
CA LEU A 680 3.42 -17.55 23.56
C LEU A 680 2.69 -18.37 22.45
N PRO A 681 3.18 -18.38 21.19
CA PRO A 681 4.14 -17.43 20.62
C PRO A 681 3.40 -16.17 20.16
N PRO A 682 3.76 -14.96 20.64
CA PRO A 682 3.38 -13.75 19.92
C PRO A 682 3.83 -13.85 18.47
N SER A 683 3.15 -13.12 17.60
CA SER A 683 3.63 -12.83 16.25
C SER A 683 5.00 -12.13 16.27
N ALA A 684 5.52 -11.72 15.10
CA ALA A 684 6.79 -11.00 15.01
C ALA A 684 6.77 -9.59 15.66
N LEU A 685 5.76 -9.26 16.48
CA LEU A 685 5.66 -8.03 17.24
C LEU A 685 6.62 -7.99 18.44
N PRO A 686 7.05 -6.78 18.87
CA PRO A 686 7.83 -6.64 20.10
C PRO A 686 7.12 -7.24 21.31
N LEU A 687 7.88 -7.87 22.21
CA LEU A 687 7.36 -8.40 23.47
C LEU A 687 6.62 -7.31 24.26
N PRO A 688 5.45 -7.59 24.87
CA PRO A 688 4.80 -6.67 25.79
C PRO A 688 5.73 -6.26 26.94
N ARG A 689 5.51 -5.06 27.47
CA ARG A 689 6.31 -4.50 28.56
C ARG A 689 6.27 -5.38 29.81
N GLY A 690 7.44 -5.69 30.39
CA GLY A 690 7.61 -6.55 31.57
C GLY A 690 8.34 -7.87 31.28
N TYR A 691 8.53 -8.21 30.01
CA TYR A 691 9.39 -9.32 29.58
C TYR A 691 10.84 -8.87 29.43
N GLY A 692 11.78 -9.64 30.00
CA GLY A 692 13.22 -9.30 30.03
C GLY A 692 13.85 -9.23 31.42
N SER A 693 13.42 -10.03 32.40
CA SER A 693 14.14 -10.12 33.67
C SER A 693 15.56 -10.70 33.45
N PRO A 694 16.53 -10.51 34.38
CA PRO A 694 17.84 -11.15 34.29
C PRO A 694 17.80 -12.69 34.17
N LYS A 695 16.65 -13.31 34.45
CA LYS A 695 16.41 -14.76 34.28
C LYS A 695 15.85 -15.14 32.90
N ASN A 696 15.42 -14.18 32.07
CA ASN A 696 14.83 -14.36 30.74
C ASN A 696 15.34 -13.28 29.76
N PRO A 697 16.41 -13.52 28.97
CA PRO A 697 16.99 -12.53 28.06
C PRO A 697 16.05 -12.17 26.91
N LYS A 698 15.90 -10.88 26.57
CA LYS A 698 15.01 -10.40 25.49
C LYS A 698 15.34 -11.08 24.15
N LEU A 699 14.38 -11.84 23.59
CA LEU A 699 14.46 -12.31 22.20
C LEU A 699 14.02 -11.20 21.23
N PRO A 700 14.64 -11.08 20.05
CA PRO A 700 14.27 -10.08 19.04
C PRO A 700 12.89 -10.36 18.40
N SER A 701 12.44 -11.62 18.40
CA SER A 701 11.09 -12.05 18.03
C SER A 701 10.70 -13.31 18.81
N THR A 702 9.41 -13.64 18.82
CA THR A 702 8.87 -14.90 19.38
C THR A 702 8.31 -15.84 18.33
N TYR A 703 8.24 -15.36 17.10
CA TYR A 703 7.86 -16.08 15.91
C TYR A 703 8.92 -15.84 14.83
N VAL A 704 9.31 -16.89 14.13
CA VAL A 704 10.14 -16.81 12.93
C VAL A 704 9.36 -17.42 11.76
N ILE A 705 9.19 -16.63 10.71
CA ILE A 705 8.53 -17.04 9.47
C ILE A 705 9.31 -18.21 8.86
N PRO A 706 8.65 -19.27 8.35
CA PRO A 706 9.36 -20.38 7.71
C PRO A 706 10.28 -19.91 6.58
N PRO A 707 11.41 -20.61 6.35
CA PRO A 707 12.29 -20.26 5.25
C PRO A 707 11.65 -20.51 3.88
N ILE A 708 12.10 -19.73 2.90
CA ILE A 708 11.85 -20.02 1.48
C ILE A 708 12.93 -20.99 1.01
N VAL A 709 12.53 -22.23 0.72
CA VAL A 709 13.44 -23.33 0.37
C VAL A 709 13.42 -23.55 -1.14
N THR A 710 14.58 -23.46 -1.78
CA THR A 710 14.73 -23.86 -3.20
C THR A 710 14.61 -25.36 -3.34
N GLN A 711 13.75 -25.81 -4.25
CA GLN A 711 13.49 -27.20 -4.52
C GLN A 711 14.29 -27.63 -5.75
N ALA A 712 14.79 -28.87 -5.74
CA ALA A 712 15.40 -29.44 -6.93
C ALA A 712 14.34 -29.56 -8.04
N SER A 713 14.71 -29.15 -9.24
CA SER A 713 13.91 -29.23 -10.46
C SER A 713 13.57 -30.67 -10.84
#